data_AF-A0A4P7GZC9-F1
#
_entry.id   AF-A0A4P7GZC9-F1
#
_cell.length_a   1.000
_cell.length_b   1.000
_cell.length_c   1.000
_cell.angle_alpha   90.00
_cell.angle_beta   90.00
_cell.angle_gamma   90.00
#
_symmetry.space_group_name_H-M   'P 1'
#
loop_
_entity.id
_entity.type
_entity.pdbx_description
1 polymer ?
#
loop_
_entity_poly.entity_id
_entity_poly.type
_entity_poly.pdbx_seq_one_letter_code
_entity_poly.pdbx_strand_id
1 'polypeptide(L)'
;MSVYLYRWGKFAFRRKWIVLPVWLVLLGALGTASGMLSTAMSDEFSMPSLPSERATQILDKQFPGMSDQFSIDAVSGTYVIKAPDGTKLTDKKNSAAIDALIAGLTALSVADHKLVAEKDAAALKNPVAATEAMGCLKSADPAVCAGAPLNVLSADAPATVAVLSVQFDIASSMDITDEERSAAYDVANPAREQGLIVELGGAIEQQQEQPSGQAEMIGMGVALVVMVIAFGAVVAAFVPIITAVVGLGAAMLLISLSTSIIEVPSFTTFLASMIGIALSIDYALFIVSRYKHELRVAANPEEAAGISVGTAGSAVVFAGLTVIVALGALSIVGVNFLTFMGLGGAIAALFAVLTAITLMPALLGAFGRFLFKPKLPLVARHDPEDDTSVTNGMRVGRLIGRRPWIALTIAVAALAALSIPALGLQLGLPGEDSFPPESTVRQAYDIRTQGFGEGSNGVLTVAADLENVPESARATAVTALRDRLAEFPAMDYVTTPQFSANKLGVMLSGVPKSGPNNQDTKDLVRDARAAEGALTEQYGIEYGITGTTAIYADMDHVLLGKIIPYLAIVAGAAFVLLILVFRSILVPFTAALGFLLSMAATFGATVLIFQEGAFGLIADPQPIVSFLPIMLIGLVFGLAMDYQVFLVTRMREEYVQGQSPRYAMISGYHHGARVVTSAAIIMISVFGSFLLESDATAKSMGFALACGVAIDAFVVRMVLVPALLVIMGKASWWMPRWLDRLLPDIDVEGAKLRELRSARTDPVPEPPRESVFGPIVAADAEQVESVRVGEEIWEPAAPATVEPEPVPVTAAHEPTNSSGAQRLSGVTTEKFVASTSRRTIGGCIRRDDGHPVPDAALTLIDQRGQQVSRSTGDSHGNYHIEPPTPGSYVLIVSANGHQPAAVNVTASGWAAQHVDVTLQGAGELSGVVRTAAREPVSDATVTVTDLAGEVVGCAKTAADGAYACKGVLAGTYTLVAVAARMRPTATTLTVPDSGRLRFDVELAPMAMLWGTVRAGDRAVCDARVTVLDWSGTAVGTAHTDENGRYAVTDLPEGEYTVLTRGYPLVTGRVTITGSRVDHDVRLGFDVDEYVNQL
;
A
#
# COMPACT_ATOMS: atom_id res chain seq x y z
N MET A 1 17.13 19.04 18.84
CA MET A 1 17.07 19.04 17.36
C MET A 1 17.31 20.44 16.81
N SER A 2 16.49 21.40 17.24
CA SER A 2 16.65 22.87 17.18
C SER A 2 17.96 23.43 16.62
N VAL A 3 19.11 23.19 17.26
CA VAL A 3 20.42 23.76 16.90
C VAL A 3 20.87 23.40 15.47
N TYR A 4 20.57 22.19 14.98
CA TYR A 4 20.89 21.79 13.61
C TYR A 4 19.99 22.51 12.60
N LEU A 5 18.68 22.55 12.85
CA LEU A 5 17.70 23.25 12.02
C LEU A 5 17.94 24.77 11.98
N TYR A 6 18.39 25.37 13.08
CA TYR A 6 18.86 26.76 13.13
C TYR A 6 20.05 26.99 12.18
N ARG A 7 21.07 26.11 12.22
CA ARG A 7 22.23 26.21 11.32
C ARG A 7 21.81 26.02 9.86
N TRP A 8 20.85 25.14 9.60
CA TRP A 8 20.31 24.86 8.26
C TRP A 8 19.48 26.02 7.70
N GLY A 9 18.58 26.61 8.50
CA GLY A 9 17.81 27.79 8.11
C GLY A 9 18.70 28.99 7.74
N LYS A 10 19.76 29.24 8.52
CA LYS A 10 20.77 30.27 8.19
C LYS A 10 21.54 29.93 6.91
N PHE A 11 21.94 28.67 6.73
CA PHE A 11 22.60 28.21 5.51
C PHE A 11 21.73 28.45 4.28
N ALA A 12 20.45 28.04 4.31
CA ALA A 12 19.52 28.17 3.19
C ALA A 12 19.20 29.63 2.86
N PHE A 13 18.93 30.47 3.88
CA PHE A 13 18.68 31.90 3.72
C PHE A 13 19.88 32.64 3.07
N ARG A 14 21.10 32.31 3.52
CA ARG A 14 22.34 32.91 3.05
C ARG A 14 22.76 32.40 1.67
N ARG A 15 22.68 31.08 1.43
CA ARG A 15 23.02 30.41 0.16
C ARG A 15 21.81 30.12 -0.74
N LYS A 16 20.77 30.95 -0.67
CA LYS A 16 19.58 30.92 -1.55
C LYS A 16 19.88 30.72 -3.04
N TRP A 17 20.94 31.37 -3.57
CA TRP A 17 21.36 31.26 -4.96
C TRP A 17 22.05 29.93 -5.32
N ILE A 18 22.18 29.01 -4.36
CA ILE A 18 22.56 27.62 -4.56
C ILE A 18 21.33 26.73 -4.30
N VAL A 19 20.58 26.97 -3.22
CA VAL A 19 19.40 26.17 -2.86
C VAL A 19 18.28 26.26 -3.91
N LEU A 20 18.03 27.44 -4.48
CA LEU A 20 16.99 27.62 -5.51
C LEU A 20 17.35 26.88 -6.82
N PRO A 21 18.56 27.01 -7.40
CA PRO A 21 18.99 26.16 -8.51
C PRO A 21 19.00 24.66 -8.18
N VAL A 22 19.37 24.24 -6.96
CA VAL A 22 19.34 22.81 -6.59
C VAL A 22 17.92 22.23 -6.65
N TRP A 23 16.90 22.97 -6.18
CA TRP A 23 15.50 22.55 -6.33
C TRP A 23 15.03 22.53 -7.79
N LEU A 24 15.46 23.49 -8.63
CA LEU A 24 15.15 23.50 -10.06
C LEU A 24 15.83 22.35 -10.82
N VAL A 25 17.07 22.00 -10.46
CA VAL A 25 17.80 20.85 -11.02
C VAL A 25 17.19 19.53 -10.55
N LEU A 26 16.72 19.44 -9.30
CA LEU A 26 16.01 18.26 -8.78
C LEU A 26 14.68 18.04 -9.52
N LEU A 27 13.86 19.09 -9.68
CA LEU A 27 12.64 19.04 -10.47
C LEU A 27 12.91 18.70 -11.94
N GLY A 28 13.94 19.30 -12.53
CA GLY A 28 14.34 19.00 -13.91
C GLY A 28 14.75 17.54 -14.08
N ALA A 29 15.59 17.01 -13.18
CA ALA A 29 16.04 15.62 -13.21
C ALA A 29 14.89 14.62 -13.00
N LEU A 30 14.05 14.84 -11.98
CA LEU A 30 12.85 14.01 -11.74
C LEU A 30 11.86 14.09 -12.91
N GLY A 31 11.67 15.28 -13.50
CA GLY A 31 10.84 15.49 -14.69
C GLY A 31 11.35 14.72 -15.90
N THR A 32 12.65 14.78 -16.19
CA THR A 32 13.26 14.01 -17.28
C THR A 32 13.26 12.51 -17.00
N ALA A 33 13.44 12.08 -15.75
CA ALA A 33 13.42 10.66 -15.40
C ALA A 33 12.01 10.10 -15.53
N SER A 34 11.01 10.74 -14.92
CA SER A 34 9.60 10.33 -15.03
C SER A 34 9.17 10.31 -16.50
N GLY A 35 9.33 11.41 -17.24
CA GLY A 35 8.91 11.51 -18.65
C GLY A 35 9.66 10.60 -19.64
N MET A 36 10.63 9.80 -19.18
CA MET A 36 11.34 8.80 -19.99
C MET A 36 11.19 7.36 -19.45
N LEU A 37 10.61 7.16 -18.27
CA LEU A 37 10.56 5.86 -17.57
C LEU A 37 9.19 5.50 -17.00
N SER A 38 8.32 6.47 -16.70
CA SER A 38 7.01 6.19 -16.08
C SER A 38 6.07 5.47 -17.04
N THR A 39 5.65 4.28 -16.65
CA THR A 39 4.50 3.55 -17.22
C THR A 39 3.18 4.17 -16.76
N ALA A 40 2.06 3.70 -17.33
CA ALA A 40 0.73 4.00 -16.84
C ALA A 40 0.54 3.60 -15.38
N MET A 41 -0.43 4.24 -14.70
CA MET A 41 -0.91 3.81 -13.39
C MET A 41 -1.91 2.67 -13.54
N SER A 42 -2.19 1.96 -12.45
CA SER A 42 -2.85 0.65 -12.48
C SER A 42 -3.92 0.53 -11.39
N ASP A 43 -5.20 0.69 -11.75
CA ASP A 43 -6.32 0.63 -10.82
C ASP A 43 -6.86 -0.80 -10.58
N GLU A 44 -5.97 -1.79 -10.62
CA GLU A 44 -6.27 -3.19 -10.30
C GLU A 44 -6.54 -3.35 -8.79
N PHE A 45 -7.78 -3.69 -8.43
CA PHE A 45 -8.20 -3.92 -7.04
C PHE A 45 -7.98 -5.37 -6.58
N SER A 46 -6.80 -5.96 -6.84
CA SER A 46 -6.49 -7.31 -6.34
C SER A 46 -6.35 -7.34 -4.81
N MET A 47 -7.21 -8.15 -4.18
CA MET A 47 -7.04 -8.64 -2.82
C MET A 47 -6.97 -10.17 -2.87
N PRO A 48 -5.83 -10.80 -2.54
CA PRO A 48 -5.76 -12.25 -2.50
C PRO A 48 -6.59 -12.82 -1.34
N SER A 49 -7.18 -14.00 -1.55
CA SER A 49 -8.01 -14.74 -0.58
C SER A 49 -9.34 -14.08 -0.21
N LEU A 50 -10.00 -13.37 -1.14
CA LEU A 50 -11.40 -12.97 -0.94
C LEU A 50 -12.34 -14.20 -1.03
N PRO A 51 -13.41 -14.29 -0.23
CA PRO A 51 -14.43 -15.35 -0.37
C PRO A 51 -15.05 -15.47 -1.77
N SER A 52 -15.15 -14.36 -2.52
CA SER A 52 -15.56 -14.37 -3.94
C SER A 52 -14.60 -15.13 -4.85
N GLU A 53 -13.30 -15.13 -4.56
CA GLU A 53 -12.25 -15.73 -5.39
C GLU A 53 -12.46 -17.24 -5.58
N ARG A 54 -12.93 -17.95 -4.53
CA ARG A 54 -13.26 -19.39 -4.60
C ARG A 54 -14.37 -19.68 -5.61
N ALA A 55 -15.29 -18.76 -5.85
CA ALA A 55 -16.30 -18.92 -6.90
C ALA A 55 -15.66 -18.78 -8.29
N THR A 56 -14.73 -17.83 -8.46
CA THR A 56 -13.94 -17.67 -9.70
C THR A 56 -13.15 -18.95 -9.98
N GLN A 57 -12.45 -19.50 -8.99
CA GLN A 57 -11.72 -20.78 -9.11
C GLN A 57 -12.64 -21.97 -9.52
N ILE A 58 -13.90 -21.99 -9.05
CA ILE A 58 -14.90 -22.99 -9.50
C ILE A 58 -15.34 -22.73 -10.95
N LEU A 59 -15.49 -21.46 -11.36
CA LEU A 59 -15.77 -21.08 -12.74
C LEU A 59 -14.61 -21.44 -13.67
N ASP A 60 -13.36 -21.13 -13.33
CA ASP A 60 -12.16 -21.54 -14.08
C ASP A 60 -12.13 -23.06 -14.32
N LYS A 61 -12.38 -23.83 -13.24
CA LYS A 61 -12.32 -25.29 -13.24
C LYS A 61 -13.44 -25.95 -14.05
N GLN A 62 -14.68 -25.44 -13.93
CA GLN A 62 -15.87 -26.13 -14.45
C GLN A 62 -16.54 -25.43 -15.65
N PHE A 63 -16.24 -24.14 -15.87
CA PHE A 63 -16.76 -23.29 -16.95
C PHE A 63 -15.64 -22.42 -17.56
N PRO A 64 -14.60 -23.01 -18.20
CA PRO A 64 -13.42 -22.26 -18.64
C PRO A 64 -13.75 -21.05 -19.52
N GLY A 65 -13.21 -19.88 -19.18
CA GLY A 65 -13.46 -18.60 -19.86
C GLY A 65 -14.75 -17.88 -19.46
N MET A 66 -15.52 -18.40 -18.49
CA MET A 66 -16.60 -17.63 -17.83
C MET A 66 -16.07 -16.72 -16.72
N SER A 67 -14.97 -17.09 -16.08
CA SER A 67 -14.24 -16.30 -15.08
C SER A 67 -13.79 -14.94 -15.63
N ASP A 68 -13.28 -14.92 -16.86
CA ASP A 68 -12.88 -13.71 -17.59
C ASP A 68 -13.97 -12.62 -17.57
N GLN A 69 -15.25 -13.01 -17.69
CA GLN A 69 -16.40 -12.10 -17.69
C GLN A 69 -16.68 -11.43 -16.32
N PHE A 70 -16.05 -11.93 -15.26
CA PHE A 70 -16.10 -11.40 -13.91
C PHE A 70 -14.76 -10.79 -13.47
N SER A 71 -13.77 -10.69 -14.36
CA SER A 71 -12.57 -9.87 -14.10
C SER A 71 -12.95 -8.40 -14.01
N ILE A 72 -12.18 -7.64 -13.24
CA ILE A 72 -12.33 -6.17 -13.11
C ILE A 72 -11.91 -5.47 -14.40
N ASP A 73 -10.97 -6.05 -15.16
CA ASP A 73 -10.43 -5.49 -16.41
C ASP A 73 -11.33 -5.71 -17.63
N ALA A 74 -12.34 -6.57 -17.52
CA ALA A 74 -13.19 -6.95 -18.64
C ALA A 74 -14.10 -5.79 -19.08
N VAL A 75 -13.72 -5.13 -20.18
CA VAL A 75 -14.46 -3.99 -20.73
C VAL A 75 -15.80 -4.44 -21.29
N SER A 76 -16.81 -4.36 -20.44
CA SER A 76 -18.21 -4.67 -20.74
C SER A 76 -19.04 -3.41 -20.91
N GLY A 77 -20.10 -3.51 -21.71
CA GLY A 77 -21.16 -2.50 -21.78
C GLY A 77 -22.53 -3.14 -21.65
N THR A 78 -23.45 -2.45 -21.01
CA THR A 78 -24.82 -2.92 -20.76
C THR A 78 -25.81 -1.90 -21.30
N TYR A 79 -26.36 -2.18 -22.48
CA TYR A 79 -27.40 -1.35 -23.10
C TYR A 79 -28.73 -1.64 -22.42
N VAL A 80 -29.27 -0.65 -21.73
CA VAL A 80 -30.59 -0.70 -21.10
C VAL A 80 -31.59 0.02 -21.99
N ILE A 81 -32.54 -0.74 -22.51
CA ILE A 81 -33.47 -0.34 -23.56
C ILE A 81 -34.86 -0.19 -22.94
N LYS A 82 -35.49 0.98 -23.06
CA LYS A 82 -36.85 1.27 -22.59
C LYS A 82 -37.77 1.70 -23.73
N ALA A 83 -38.95 1.11 -23.78
CA ALA A 83 -40.00 1.47 -24.72
C ALA A 83 -40.54 2.88 -24.41
N PRO A 84 -40.90 3.69 -25.42
CA PRO A 84 -41.57 4.97 -25.19
C PRO A 84 -42.94 4.74 -24.53
N ASP A 85 -43.35 5.70 -23.69
CA ASP A 85 -44.48 5.56 -22.77
C ASP A 85 -45.76 5.05 -23.45
N GLY A 86 -46.36 4.01 -22.86
CA GLY A 86 -47.57 3.36 -23.37
C GLY A 86 -47.35 2.32 -24.48
N THR A 87 -46.10 2.07 -24.92
CA THR A 87 -45.74 1.00 -25.87
C THR A 87 -44.94 -0.11 -25.19
N LYS A 88 -44.69 -1.22 -25.90
CA LYS A 88 -43.88 -2.35 -25.42
C LYS A 88 -42.75 -2.68 -26.38
N LEU A 89 -41.67 -3.29 -25.88
CA LEU A 89 -40.57 -3.74 -26.74
C LEU A 89 -40.99 -4.91 -27.66
N THR A 90 -42.04 -5.64 -27.27
CA THR A 90 -42.71 -6.65 -28.11
C THR A 90 -43.42 -6.08 -29.34
N ASP A 91 -43.64 -4.77 -29.42
CA ASP A 91 -44.29 -4.15 -30.59
C ASP A 91 -43.36 -4.18 -31.79
N LYS A 92 -43.86 -4.58 -32.97
CA LYS A 92 -43.03 -4.85 -34.16
C LYS A 92 -42.08 -3.72 -34.56
N LYS A 93 -42.48 -2.47 -34.36
CA LYS A 93 -41.62 -1.29 -34.59
C LYS A 93 -40.43 -1.27 -33.62
N ASN A 94 -40.70 -1.46 -32.33
CA ASN A 94 -39.71 -1.41 -31.27
C ASN A 94 -38.75 -2.60 -31.37
N SER A 95 -39.26 -3.82 -31.64
CA SER A 95 -38.41 -4.99 -31.93
C SER A 95 -37.48 -4.76 -33.12
N ALA A 96 -37.96 -4.17 -34.23
CA ALA A 96 -37.12 -3.89 -35.40
C ALA A 96 -36.04 -2.82 -35.13
N ALA A 97 -36.31 -1.86 -34.24
CA ALA A 97 -35.30 -0.90 -33.79
C ALA A 97 -34.20 -1.57 -32.92
N ILE A 98 -34.55 -2.58 -32.12
CA ILE A 98 -33.60 -3.43 -31.40
C ILE A 98 -32.77 -4.29 -32.37
N ASP A 99 -33.39 -4.87 -33.39
CA ASP A 99 -32.67 -5.63 -34.43
C ASP A 99 -31.64 -4.74 -35.17
N ALA A 100 -31.96 -3.46 -35.39
CA ALA A 100 -31.04 -2.48 -35.97
C ALA A 100 -29.89 -2.09 -35.02
N LEU A 101 -30.15 -1.93 -33.72
CA LEU A 101 -29.10 -1.73 -32.69
C LEU A 101 -28.12 -2.91 -32.67
N ILE A 102 -28.62 -4.15 -32.68
CA ILE A 102 -27.77 -5.35 -32.68
C ILE A 102 -26.96 -5.44 -33.97
N ALA A 103 -27.56 -5.15 -35.12
CA ALA A 103 -26.82 -5.07 -36.39
C ALA A 103 -25.67 -4.05 -36.32
N GLY A 104 -25.91 -2.87 -35.73
CA GLY A 104 -24.88 -1.86 -35.45
C GLY A 104 -23.76 -2.39 -34.57
N LEU A 105 -24.09 -3.00 -33.42
CA LEU A 105 -23.13 -3.59 -32.48
C LEU A 105 -22.26 -4.67 -33.13
N THR A 106 -22.84 -5.58 -33.91
CA THR A 106 -22.09 -6.65 -34.61
C THR A 106 -21.19 -6.14 -35.74
N ALA A 107 -21.38 -4.89 -36.16
CA ALA A 107 -20.59 -4.20 -37.18
C ALA A 107 -19.69 -3.08 -36.60
N LEU A 108 -19.63 -2.94 -35.27
CA LEU A 108 -18.95 -1.83 -34.61
C LEU A 108 -17.42 -1.97 -34.74
N SER A 109 -16.79 -0.93 -35.28
CA SER A 109 -15.34 -0.89 -35.54
C SER A 109 -14.80 0.53 -35.41
N VAL A 110 -13.65 0.67 -34.75
CA VAL A 110 -12.88 1.92 -34.61
C VAL A 110 -11.43 1.64 -35.02
N ALA A 111 -10.80 2.59 -35.71
CA ALA A 111 -9.41 2.49 -36.19
C ALA A 111 -9.06 1.16 -36.92
N ASP A 112 -9.98 0.66 -37.75
CA ASP A 112 -9.91 -0.62 -38.49
C ASP A 112 -9.87 -1.90 -37.63
N HIS A 113 -10.05 -1.81 -36.30
CA HIS A 113 -10.30 -2.95 -35.39
C HIS A 113 -11.80 -3.15 -35.12
N LYS A 114 -12.24 -4.38 -34.81
CA LYS A 114 -13.63 -4.67 -34.40
C LYS A 114 -13.74 -4.49 -32.89
N LEU A 115 -14.56 -3.56 -32.44
CA LEU A 115 -14.78 -3.30 -31.02
C LEU A 115 -15.47 -4.46 -30.29
N VAL A 116 -16.27 -5.26 -31.00
CA VAL A 116 -16.92 -6.46 -30.46
C VAL A 116 -16.35 -7.70 -31.17
N ALA A 117 -15.73 -8.59 -30.40
CA ALA A 117 -15.14 -9.82 -30.93
C ALA A 117 -16.19 -10.73 -31.58
N GLU A 118 -15.81 -11.45 -32.63
CA GLU A 118 -16.76 -12.21 -33.47
C GLU A 118 -17.51 -13.32 -32.73
N LYS A 119 -16.89 -13.88 -31.67
CA LYS A 119 -17.51 -14.86 -30.76
C LYS A 119 -18.71 -14.26 -29.99
N ASP A 120 -18.59 -13.01 -29.55
CA ASP A 120 -19.57 -12.31 -28.70
C ASP A 120 -20.63 -11.63 -29.57
N ALA A 121 -20.22 -11.05 -30.70
CA ALA A 121 -21.12 -10.56 -31.74
C ALA A 121 -22.11 -11.67 -32.20
N ALA A 122 -21.66 -12.92 -32.31
CA ALA A 122 -22.52 -14.07 -32.62
C ALA A 122 -23.39 -14.54 -31.44
N ALA A 123 -23.10 -14.11 -30.21
CA ALA A 123 -23.91 -14.40 -29.03
C ALA A 123 -25.08 -13.39 -28.86
N LEU A 124 -24.93 -12.16 -29.34
CA LEU A 124 -25.96 -11.11 -29.30
C LEU A 124 -27.25 -11.56 -29.98
N LYS A 125 -28.37 -11.42 -29.26
CA LYS A 125 -29.72 -11.80 -29.71
C LYS A 125 -30.71 -10.74 -29.24
N ASN A 126 -31.75 -10.49 -30.04
CA ASN A 126 -32.83 -9.59 -29.64
C ASN A 126 -33.44 -10.07 -28.31
N PRO A 127 -33.43 -9.24 -27.23
CA PRO A 127 -33.98 -9.61 -25.93
C PRO A 127 -35.42 -10.14 -25.95
N VAL A 128 -36.26 -9.65 -26.88
CA VAL A 128 -37.64 -10.12 -27.07
C VAL A 128 -37.63 -11.57 -27.59
N ALA A 129 -36.82 -11.86 -28.61
CA ALA A 129 -36.73 -13.20 -29.20
C ALA A 129 -36.05 -14.20 -28.25
N ALA A 130 -35.03 -13.78 -27.50
CA ALA A 130 -34.41 -14.58 -26.45
C ALA A 130 -35.42 -14.93 -25.35
N THR A 131 -36.21 -13.96 -24.90
CA THR A 131 -37.26 -14.15 -23.90
C THR A 131 -38.42 -15.02 -24.43
N GLU A 132 -38.77 -14.93 -25.72
CA GLU A 132 -39.74 -15.87 -26.31
C GLU A 132 -39.19 -17.31 -26.36
N ALA A 133 -37.91 -17.49 -26.69
CA ALA A 133 -37.26 -18.81 -26.72
C ALA A 133 -37.21 -19.48 -25.34
N MET A 134 -37.16 -18.70 -24.26
CA MET A 134 -37.30 -19.17 -22.87
C MET A 134 -38.75 -19.52 -22.49
N GLY A 135 -39.74 -19.27 -23.36
CA GLY A 135 -41.18 -19.46 -23.07
C GLY A 135 -41.81 -18.34 -22.23
N CYS A 136 -41.02 -17.36 -21.81
CA CYS A 136 -41.37 -16.36 -20.81
C CYS A 136 -42.45 -15.36 -21.24
N LEU A 137 -42.67 -15.16 -22.55
CA LEU A 137 -43.82 -14.40 -23.07
C LEU A 137 -45.17 -15.15 -22.95
N LYS A 138 -45.16 -16.44 -22.58
CA LYS A 138 -46.35 -17.31 -22.48
C LYS A 138 -46.58 -17.81 -21.05
N SER A 139 -45.50 -18.01 -20.28
CA SER A 139 -45.55 -18.39 -18.86
C SER A 139 -44.42 -17.68 -18.12
N ALA A 140 -44.77 -16.70 -17.28
CA ALA A 140 -43.83 -15.93 -16.48
C ALA A 140 -43.46 -16.67 -15.19
N ASP A 141 -42.84 -17.85 -15.30
CA ASP A 141 -42.26 -18.57 -14.16
C ASP A 141 -41.04 -17.79 -13.64
N PRO A 142 -41.04 -17.30 -12.38
CA PRO A 142 -39.91 -16.56 -11.82
C PRO A 142 -38.60 -17.35 -11.91
N ALA A 143 -38.61 -18.67 -11.78
CA ALA A 143 -37.39 -19.49 -11.81
C ALA A 143 -36.66 -19.42 -13.16
N VAL A 144 -37.41 -19.33 -14.26
CA VAL A 144 -36.87 -19.27 -15.63
C VAL A 144 -36.68 -17.82 -16.06
N CYS A 145 -37.71 -17.01 -15.85
CA CYS A 145 -37.80 -15.66 -16.40
C CYS A 145 -37.05 -14.60 -15.58
N ALA A 146 -36.54 -14.97 -14.41
CA ALA A 146 -35.50 -14.25 -13.68
C ALA A 146 -34.28 -13.87 -14.54
N GLY A 147 -33.87 -14.78 -15.43
CA GLY A 147 -32.74 -14.59 -16.35
C GLY A 147 -33.17 -14.09 -17.74
N ALA A 148 -34.42 -13.66 -17.92
CA ALA A 148 -34.88 -13.16 -19.21
C ALA A 148 -34.37 -11.72 -19.45
N PRO A 149 -33.78 -11.41 -20.62
CA PRO A 149 -33.27 -10.07 -20.92
C PRO A 149 -34.39 -9.03 -21.21
N LEU A 150 -35.67 -9.40 -21.08
CA LEU A 150 -36.84 -8.52 -21.17
C LEU A 150 -37.70 -8.67 -19.90
N ASN A 151 -38.17 -7.56 -19.34
CA ASN A 151 -38.82 -7.52 -18.02
C ASN A 151 -40.25 -8.11 -17.98
N VAL A 152 -40.39 -9.43 -18.11
CA VAL A 152 -41.72 -10.10 -18.05
C VAL A 152 -42.27 -10.27 -16.64
N LEU A 153 -41.44 -10.15 -15.60
CA LEU A 153 -41.83 -10.32 -14.20
C LEU A 153 -42.38 -9.04 -13.54
N SER A 154 -42.21 -7.88 -14.18
CA SER A 154 -42.72 -6.59 -13.65
C SER A 154 -44.25 -6.60 -13.57
N ALA A 155 -44.79 -6.33 -12.38
CA ALA A 155 -46.24 -6.24 -12.18
C ALA A 155 -46.84 -4.99 -12.84
N ASP A 156 -46.15 -3.86 -12.76
CA ASP A 156 -46.65 -2.56 -13.22
C ASP A 156 -46.38 -2.28 -14.70
N ALA A 157 -45.21 -2.73 -15.21
CA ALA A 157 -44.75 -2.41 -16.57
C ALA A 157 -44.09 -3.60 -17.29
N PRO A 158 -44.80 -4.73 -17.52
CA PRO A 158 -44.21 -5.90 -18.15
C PRO A 158 -43.88 -5.68 -19.64
N ALA A 159 -42.70 -6.10 -20.07
CA ALA A 159 -42.16 -5.99 -21.44
C ALA A 159 -41.96 -4.55 -21.97
N THR A 160 -41.65 -3.61 -21.07
CA THR A 160 -41.29 -2.22 -21.40
C THR A 160 -39.78 -1.95 -21.32
N VAL A 161 -39.01 -2.76 -20.59
CA VAL A 161 -37.56 -2.59 -20.40
C VAL A 161 -36.83 -3.89 -20.73
N ALA A 162 -35.70 -3.78 -21.43
CA ALA A 162 -34.79 -4.88 -21.75
C ALA A 162 -33.34 -4.50 -21.46
N VAL A 163 -32.49 -5.53 -21.31
CA VAL A 163 -31.05 -5.40 -21.09
C VAL A 163 -30.30 -6.20 -22.15
N LEU A 164 -29.26 -5.63 -22.73
CA LEU A 164 -28.35 -6.29 -23.66
C LEU A 164 -26.90 -6.01 -23.24
N SER A 165 -26.25 -7.02 -22.65
CA SER A 165 -24.82 -6.96 -22.31
C SER A 165 -23.95 -7.32 -23.51
N VAL A 166 -22.83 -6.60 -23.65
CA VAL A 166 -21.85 -6.71 -24.73
C VAL A 166 -20.46 -6.74 -24.09
N GLN A 167 -19.57 -7.60 -24.57
CA GLN A 167 -18.15 -7.58 -24.22
C GLN A 167 -17.37 -6.90 -25.37
N PHE A 168 -16.41 -6.05 -25.03
CA PHE A 168 -15.56 -5.34 -25.98
C PHE A 168 -14.14 -5.96 -26.01
N ASP A 169 -13.51 -5.92 -27.18
CA ASP A 169 -12.17 -6.49 -27.41
C ASP A 169 -11.07 -5.46 -27.06
N ILE A 170 -11.11 -4.96 -25.81
CA ILE A 170 -10.21 -3.95 -25.23
C ILE A 170 -9.50 -4.57 -24.00
N ALA A 171 -8.19 -4.33 -23.88
CA ALA A 171 -7.33 -5.01 -22.90
C ALA A 171 -7.51 -4.55 -21.45
N SER A 172 -7.88 -3.28 -21.23
CA SER A 172 -8.14 -2.72 -19.90
C SER A 172 -9.12 -1.55 -19.99
N SER A 173 -9.85 -1.26 -18.91
CA SER A 173 -10.71 -0.08 -18.78
C SER A 173 -9.93 1.25 -18.91
N MET A 174 -8.62 1.23 -18.64
CA MET A 174 -7.75 2.41 -18.79
C MET A 174 -7.32 2.68 -20.24
N ASP A 175 -7.43 1.69 -21.13
CA ASP A 175 -7.06 1.81 -22.55
C ASP A 175 -8.21 2.36 -23.42
N ILE A 176 -9.43 2.49 -22.87
CA ILE A 176 -10.63 2.93 -23.59
C ILE A 176 -10.46 4.38 -24.09
N THR A 177 -10.34 4.55 -25.41
CA THR A 177 -10.29 5.89 -26.02
C THR A 177 -11.65 6.59 -26.01
N ASP A 178 -11.64 7.93 -26.06
CA ASP A 178 -12.88 8.71 -26.16
C ASP A 178 -13.62 8.43 -27.49
N GLU A 179 -12.89 8.11 -28.57
CA GLU A 179 -13.45 7.64 -29.84
C GLU A 179 -14.20 6.30 -29.71
N GLU A 180 -13.64 5.32 -28.99
CA GLU A 180 -14.30 4.02 -28.77
C GLU A 180 -15.53 4.14 -27.87
N ARG A 181 -15.47 4.98 -26.83
CA ARG A 181 -16.62 5.30 -25.98
C ARG A 181 -17.73 5.98 -26.77
N SER A 182 -17.43 7.05 -27.52
CA SER A 182 -18.43 7.70 -28.38
C SER A 182 -19.01 6.72 -29.40
N ALA A 183 -18.20 5.85 -30.01
CA ALA A 183 -18.69 4.85 -30.96
C ALA A 183 -19.62 3.83 -30.30
N ALA A 184 -19.34 3.38 -29.08
CA ALA A 184 -20.23 2.52 -28.29
C ALA A 184 -21.52 3.24 -27.91
N TYR A 185 -21.47 4.49 -27.44
CA TYR A 185 -22.66 5.27 -27.14
C TYR A 185 -23.53 5.56 -28.39
N ASP A 186 -22.90 5.93 -29.51
CA ASP A 186 -23.57 6.41 -30.72
C ASP A 186 -24.19 5.27 -31.55
N VAL A 187 -23.77 4.01 -31.37
CA VAL A 187 -24.37 2.84 -32.03
C VAL A 187 -25.87 2.69 -31.71
N ALA A 188 -26.33 3.27 -30.60
CA ALA A 188 -27.72 3.31 -30.19
C ALA A 188 -28.54 4.45 -30.83
N ASN A 189 -27.92 5.44 -31.48
CA ASN A 189 -28.64 6.58 -32.06
C ASN A 189 -29.73 6.17 -33.08
N PRO A 190 -29.54 5.18 -33.99
CA PRO A 190 -30.61 4.72 -34.87
C PRO A 190 -31.82 4.09 -34.16
N ALA A 191 -31.65 3.62 -32.92
CA ALA A 191 -32.75 3.16 -32.07
C ALA A 191 -33.41 4.32 -31.31
N ARG A 192 -32.61 5.29 -30.83
CA ARG A 192 -33.08 6.54 -30.21
C ARG A 192 -33.92 7.37 -31.18
N GLU A 193 -33.49 7.53 -32.43
CA GLU A 193 -34.23 8.20 -33.51
C GLU A 193 -35.58 7.53 -33.83
N GLN A 194 -35.66 6.21 -33.66
CA GLN A 194 -36.93 5.47 -33.79
C GLN A 194 -37.83 5.64 -32.56
N GLY A 195 -37.38 6.29 -31.49
CA GLY A 195 -38.14 6.63 -30.29
C GLY A 195 -37.99 5.64 -29.15
N LEU A 196 -37.01 4.72 -29.17
CA LEU A 196 -36.60 4.00 -27.96
C LEU A 196 -35.76 4.90 -27.07
N ILE A 197 -35.83 4.70 -25.75
CA ILE A 197 -34.82 5.21 -24.82
C ILE A 197 -33.76 4.12 -24.71
N VAL A 198 -32.48 4.44 -24.92
CA VAL A 198 -31.39 3.47 -24.89
C VAL A 198 -30.18 4.11 -24.24
N GLU A 199 -29.87 3.64 -23.03
CA GLU A 199 -28.77 4.14 -22.21
C GLU A 199 -27.73 3.04 -22.00
N LEU A 200 -26.48 3.43 -21.75
CA LEU A 200 -25.33 2.53 -21.70
C LEU A 200 -24.66 2.58 -20.33
N GLY A 201 -24.70 1.46 -19.61
CA GLY A 201 -23.87 1.19 -18.42
C GLY A 201 -22.70 0.27 -18.74
N GLY A 202 -22.04 -0.25 -17.70
CA GLY A 202 -20.84 -1.07 -17.78
C GLY A 202 -19.55 -0.24 -17.93
N ALA A 203 -18.41 -0.93 -17.81
CA ALA A 203 -17.07 -0.34 -17.80
C ALA A 203 -16.76 0.57 -19.01
N ILE A 204 -17.36 0.32 -20.18
CA ILE A 204 -17.13 1.12 -21.39
C ILE A 204 -17.48 2.63 -21.20
N GLU A 205 -18.55 2.93 -20.46
CA GLU A 205 -19.00 4.31 -20.14
C GLU A 205 -18.60 4.80 -18.74
N GLN A 206 -17.95 3.97 -17.93
CA GLN A 206 -17.46 4.36 -16.61
C GLN A 206 -16.16 5.17 -16.74
N GLN A 207 -16.26 6.35 -17.36
CA GLN A 207 -15.15 7.29 -17.47
C GLN A 207 -14.78 7.81 -16.07
N GLN A 208 -13.70 7.26 -15.52
CA GLN A 208 -13.05 7.72 -14.30
C GLN A 208 -12.54 9.16 -14.56
N GLU A 209 -13.32 10.18 -14.21
CA GLU A 209 -12.93 11.59 -14.42
C GLU A 209 -11.59 11.87 -13.73
N GLN A 210 -10.54 12.11 -14.54
CA GLN A 210 -9.24 12.50 -14.02
C GLN A 210 -9.38 13.86 -13.30
N PRO A 211 -8.70 14.08 -12.14
CA PRO A 211 -8.86 15.29 -11.36
C PRO A 211 -8.67 16.54 -12.21
N SER A 212 -9.71 17.37 -12.30
CA SER A 212 -9.81 18.44 -13.30
C SER A 212 -8.83 19.60 -13.08
N GLY A 213 -8.07 19.56 -11.99
CA GLY A 213 -7.28 20.66 -11.44
C GLY A 213 -8.12 21.82 -10.88
N GLN A 214 -9.45 21.81 -11.05
CA GLN A 214 -10.30 22.95 -10.69
C GLN A 214 -10.45 23.07 -9.17
N ALA A 215 -10.73 21.99 -8.44
CA ALA A 215 -10.73 22.02 -6.98
C ALA A 215 -9.37 22.46 -6.40
N GLU A 216 -8.24 22.07 -7.01
CA GLU A 216 -6.90 22.50 -6.58
C GLU A 216 -6.67 24.00 -6.81
N MET A 217 -6.98 24.49 -8.01
CA MET A 217 -6.86 25.91 -8.37
C MET A 217 -7.77 26.80 -7.51
N ILE A 218 -9.00 26.34 -7.22
CA ILE A 218 -9.94 27.06 -6.35
C ILE A 218 -9.43 27.05 -4.90
N GLY A 219 -9.04 25.89 -4.37
CA GLY A 219 -8.51 25.76 -3.01
C GLY A 219 -7.25 26.63 -2.78
N MET A 220 -6.31 26.59 -3.72
CA MET A 220 -5.12 27.44 -3.74
C MET A 220 -5.46 28.94 -3.88
N GLY A 221 -6.47 29.28 -4.68
CA GLY A 221 -6.98 30.64 -4.82
C GLY A 221 -7.59 31.19 -3.52
N VAL A 222 -8.39 30.39 -2.81
CA VAL A 222 -8.95 30.77 -1.50
C VAL A 222 -7.83 30.84 -0.44
N ALA A 223 -6.89 29.88 -0.44
CA ALA A 223 -5.72 29.91 0.45
C ALA A 223 -4.88 31.18 0.26
N LEU A 224 -4.66 31.64 -0.98
CA LEU A 224 -4.01 32.92 -1.27
C LEU A 224 -4.76 34.08 -0.60
N VAL A 225 -6.08 34.17 -0.74
CA VAL A 225 -6.89 35.24 -0.12
C VAL A 225 -6.79 35.21 1.41
N VAL A 226 -6.92 34.03 2.03
CA VAL A 226 -6.81 33.89 3.49
C VAL A 226 -5.40 34.26 3.97
N MET A 227 -4.34 33.90 3.24
CA MET A 227 -2.97 34.27 3.59
C MET A 227 -2.64 35.75 3.39
N VAL A 228 -3.20 36.40 2.36
CA VAL A 228 -3.11 37.86 2.18
C VAL A 228 -3.69 38.59 3.40
N ILE A 229 -4.79 38.08 3.96
CA ILE A 229 -5.40 38.57 5.21
C ILE A 229 -4.54 38.22 6.43
N ALA A 230 -4.05 36.97 6.53
CA ALA A 230 -3.25 36.49 7.65
C ALA A 230 -1.95 37.29 7.83
N PHE A 231 -1.20 37.51 6.75
CA PHE A 231 0.06 38.26 6.78
C PHE A 231 -0.11 39.78 6.65
N GLY A 232 -1.14 40.25 5.94
CA GLY A 232 -1.38 41.67 5.65
C GLY A 232 -0.49 42.25 4.54
N ALA A 233 0.15 41.39 3.73
CA ALA A 233 1.02 41.75 2.62
C ALA A 233 0.93 40.69 1.51
N VAL A 234 0.84 41.12 0.25
CA VAL A 234 0.59 40.21 -0.89
C VAL A 234 1.79 39.30 -1.19
N VAL A 235 3.01 39.86 -1.22
CA VAL A 235 4.24 39.09 -1.54
C VAL A 235 4.47 37.94 -0.55
N ALA A 236 4.17 38.14 0.74
CA ALA A 236 4.27 37.09 1.76
C ALA A 236 3.34 35.90 1.51
N ALA A 237 2.15 36.13 0.95
CA ALA A 237 1.17 35.07 0.67
C ALA A 237 1.55 34.20 -0.53
N PHE A 238 2.33 34.71 -1.48
CA PHE A 238 2.81 33.89 -2.60
C PHE A 238 3.89 32.87 -2.20
N VAL A 239 4.62 33.08 -1.11
CA VAL A 239 5.80 32.23 -0.81
C VAL A 239 5.43 30.82 -0.36
N PRO A 240 4.46 30.61 0.57
CA PRO A 240 3.96 29.26 0.89
C PRO A 240 3.33 28.52 -0.30
N ILE A 241 2.75 29.26 -1.25
CA ILE A 241 2.17 28.68 -2.48
C ILE A 241 3.28 28.19 -3.42
N ILE A 242 4.36 28.97 -3.59
CA ILE A 242 5.54 28.54 -4.36
C ILE A 242 6.17 27.28 -3.72
N THR A 243 6.22 27.18 -2.38
CA THR A 243 6.70 25.96 -1.72
C THR A 243 5.75 24.77 -1.88
N ALA A 244 4.44 25.01 -1.92
CA ALA A 244 3.44 23.96 -2.15
C ALA A 244 3.51 23.40 -3.58
N VAL A 245 3.55 24.27 -4.60
CA VAL A 245 3.67 23.83 -6.01
C VAL A 245 4.98 23.08 -6.26
N VAL A 246 6.11 23.54 -5.70
CA VAL A 246 7.40 22.84 -5.84
C VAL A 246 7.44 21.53 -5.02
N GLY A 247 6.87 21.51 -3.82
CA GLY A 247 6.83 20.33 -2.96
C GLY A 247 5.95 19.24 -3.55
N LEU A 248 4.72 19.58 -3.95
CA LEU A 248 3.81 18.67 -4.60
C LEU A 248 4.36 18.19 -5.95
N GLY A 249 4.86 19.10 -6.79
CA GLY A 249 5.44 18.72 -8.09
C GLY A 249 6.60 17.72 -7.96
N ALA A 250 7.46 17.90 -6.95
CA ALA A 250 8.52 16.93 -6.67
C ALA A 250 8.00 15.58 -6.14
N ALA A 251 6.92 15.59 -5.34
CA ALA A 251 6.26 14.38 -4.86
C ALA A 251 5.57 13.61 -5.99
N MET A 252 4.76 14.30 -6.81
CA MET A 252 4.09 13.73 -7.98
C MET A 252 5.11 13.13 -8.96
N LEU A 253 6.17 13.86 -9.32
CA LEU A 253 7.21 13.34 -10.21
C LEU A 253 7.96 12.12 -9.63
N LEU A 254 8.07 11.98 -8.31
CA LEU A 254 8.62 10.77 -7.69
C LEU A 254 7.64 9.60 -7.69
N ILE A 255 6.35 9.86 -7.48
CA ILE A 255 5.27 8.85 -7.55
C ILE A 255 5.16 8.33 -8.99
N SER A 256 5.10 9.22 -9.99
CA SER A 256 5.10 8.86 -11.41
C SER A 256 6.39 8.14 -11.83
N LEU A 257 7.57 8.55 -11.35
CA LEU A 257 8.80 7.80 -11.60
C LEU A 257 8.76 6.38 -10.98
N SER A 258 7.99 6.17 -9.91
CA SER A 258 7.89 4.87 -9.25
C SER A 258 7.10 3.83 -10.05
N THR A 259 6.22 4.24 -11.00
CA THR A 259 5.49 3.29 -11.86
C THR A 259 6.43 2.42 -12.70
N SER A 260 7.62 2.94 -13.03
CA SER A 260 8.68 2.25 -13.79
C SER A 260 9.23 0.97 -13.13
N ILE A 261 8.93 0.73 -11.85
CA ILE A 261 9.46 -0.41 -11.07
C ILE A 261 8.41 -1.14 -10.23
N ILE A 262 7.25 -0.52 -9.96
CA ILE A 262 6.15 -1.08 -9.16
C ILE A 262 4.84 -0.49 -9.69
N GLU A 263 3.79 -1.30 -9.84
CA GLU A 263 2.43 -0.83 -10.11
C GLU A 263 1.92 0.15 -9.03
N VAL A 264 1.30 1.26 -9.45
CA VAL A 264 0.78 2.31 -8.55
C VAL A 264 -0.64 2.70 -8.99
N PRO A 265 -1.67 2.53 -8.14
CA PRO A 265 -3.03 2.98 -8.45
C PRO A 265 -3.15 4.49 -8.59
N SER A 266 -3.99 4.96 -9.51
CA SER A 266 -4.19 6.37 -9.85
C SER A 266 -4.65 7.20 -8.65
N PHE A 267 -5.52 6.62 -7.80
CA PHE A 267 -6.01 7.17 -6.53
C PHE A 267 -4.88 7.62 -5.57
N THR A 268 -3.68 7.08 -5.72
CA THR A 268 -2.47 7.51 -4.98
C THR A 268 -2.16 9.00 -5.23
N THR A 269 -2.34 9.48 -6.47
CA THR A 269 -2.07 10.86 -6.85
C THR A 269 -3.09 11.84 -6.27
N PHE A 270 -4.37 11.47 -6.26
CA PHE A 270 -5.46 12.25 -5.67
C PHE A 270 -5.17 12.56 -4.19
N LEU A 271 -4.82 11.53 -3.42
CA LEU A 271 -4.47 11.69 -2.01
C LEU A 271 -3.18 12.51 -1.83
N ALA A 272 -2.14 12.23 -2.62
CA ALA A 272 -0.87 12.93 -2.56
C ALA A 272 -1.02 14.43 -2.86
N SER A 273 -1.90 14.82 -3.79
CA SER A 273 -2.23 16.22 -4.07
C SER A 273 -2.94 16.88 -2.89
N MET A 274 -4.08 16.31 -2.48
CA MET A 274 -4.94 16.86 -1.44
C MET A 274 -4.19 17.07 -0.10
N ILE A 275 -3.32 16.11 0.28
CA ILE A 275 -2.45 16.23 1.46
C ILE A 275 -1.28 17.21 1.20
N GLY A 276 -0.62 17.07 0.05
CA GLY A 276 0.60 17.81 -0.29
C GLY A 276 0.40 19.33 -0.33
N ILE A 277 -0.72 19.79 -0.90
CA ILE A 277 -1.10 21.22 -0.92
C ILE A 277 -1.35 21.72 0.51
N ALA A 278 -2.23 21.05 1.26
CA ALA A 278 -2.64 21.48 2.60
C ALA A 278 -1.44 21.61 3.56
N LEU A 279 -0.62 20.55 3.66
CA LEU A 279 0.57 20.55 4.54
C LEU A 279 1.61 21.57 4.12
N SER A 280 1.92 21.66 2.82
CA SER A 280 2.98 22.56 2.35
C SER A 280 2.64 24.03 2.59
N ILE A 281 1.36 24.41 2.45
CA ILE A 281 0.91 25.78 2.76
C ILE A 281 0.98 26.04 4.27
N ASP A 282 0.52 25.11 5.12
CA ASP A 282 0.46 25.35 6.57
C ASP A 282 1.84 25.33 7.24
N TYR A 283 2.72 24.37 6.90
CA TYR A 283 4.10 24.36 7.38
C TYR A 283 4.87 25.64 7.02
N ALA A 284 4.69 26.13 5.80
CA ALA A 284 5.26 27.40 5.38
C ALA A 284 4.56 28.60 6.05
N LEU A 285 3.25 28.56 6.31
CA LEU A 285 2.52 29.56 7.09
C LEU A 285 3.15 29.73 8.48
N PHE A 286 3.36 28.63 9.22
CA PHE A 286 3.98 28.66 10.55
C PHE A 286 5.40 29.24 10.54
N ILE A 287 6.23 28.84 9.57
CA ILE A 287 7.62 29.34 9.47
C ILE A 287 7.65 30.82 9.07
N VAL A 288 6.81 31.28 8.13
CA VAL A 288 6.70 32.70 7.75
C VAL A 288 6.15 33.54 8.91
N SER A 289 5.17 33.01 9.65
CA SER A 289 4.58 33.69 10.81
C SER A 289 5.62 33.87 11.93
N ARG A 290 6.41 32.82 12.25
CA ARG A 290 7.51 32.94 13.22
C ARG A 290 8.61 33.89 12.72
N TYR A 291 8.95 33.85 11.43
CA TYR A 291 9.92 34.78 10.85
C TYR A 291 9.48 36.24 10.94
N LYS A 292 8.19 36.51 10.74
CA LYS A 292 7.60 37.85 10.91
C LYS A 292 7.71 38.36 12.36
N HIS A 293 7.60 37.47 13.35
CA HIS A 293 7.84 37.78 14.76
C HIS A 293 9.32 38.05 15.05
N GLU A 294 10.20 37.09 14.71
CA GLU A 294 11.64 37.17 15.01
C GLU A 294 12.32 38.36 14.32
N LEU A 295 11.83 38.83 13.16
CA LEU A 295 12.32 40.05 12.49
C LEU A 295 12.23 41.33 13.32
N ARG A 296 11.50 41.34 14.45
CA ARG A 296 11.43 42.46 15.41
C ARG A 296 12.44 42.38 16.55
N VAL A 297 12.92 41.17 16.87
CA VAL A 297 13.65 40.86 18.12
C VAL A 297 15.07 40.35 17.83
N ALA A 298 15.28 39.70 16.69
CA ALA A 298 16.57 39.18 16.26
C ALA A 298 17.45 40.27 15.62
N ALA A 299 18.77 40.17 15.81
CA ALA A 299 19.72 41.20 15.40
C ALA A 299 19.80 41.43 13.88
N ASN A 300 19.40 40.46 13.05
CA ASN A 300 19.31 40.60 11.59
C ASN A 300 18.39 39.54 10.95
N PRO A 301 18.01 39.67 9.66
CA PRO A 301 17.15 38.71 8.98
C PRO A 301 17.69 37.28 8.83
N GLU A 302 19.01 37.07 8.72
CA GLU A 302 19.58 35.70 8.71
C GLU A 302 19.35 35.03 10.07
N GLU A 303 19.55 35.77 11.17
CA GLU A 303 19.29 35.31 12.53
C GLU A 303 17.81 34.98 12.75
N ALA A 304 16.90 35.84 12.29
CA ALA A 304 15.45 35.62 12.35
C ALA A 304 15.03 34.34 11.60
N ALA A 305 15.58 34.11 10.40
CA ALA A 305 15.32 32.89 9.63
C ALA A 305 15.87 31.65 10.33
N GLY A 306 17.08 31.74 10.91
CA GLY A 306 17.67 30.69 11.74
C GLY A 306 16.81 30.31 12.94
N ILE A 307 16.39 31.29 13.76
CA ILE A 307 15.55 31.02 14.94
C ILE A 307 14.20 30.42 14.54
N SER A 308 13.62 30.89 13.43
CA SER A 308 12.33 30.38 12.93
C SER A 308 12.39 28.93 12.50
N VAL A 309 13.39 28.53 11.71
CA VAL A 309 13.57 27.12 11.31
C VAL A 309 14.04 26.27 12.50
N GLY A 310 14.82 26.82 13.44
CA GLY A 310 15.22 26.15 14.68
C GLY A 310 14.09 25.91 15.68
N THR A 311 12.97 26.63 15.60
CA THR A 311 11.81 26.51 16.52
C THR A 311 10.56 26.03 15.81
N ALA A 312 9.91 26.88 15.00
CA ALA A 312 8.74 26.49 14.21
C ALA A 312 9.08 25.38 13.20
N GLY A 313 10.26 25.41 12.58
CA GLY A 313 10.73 24.32 11.73
C GLY A 313 10.99 23.01 12.50
N SER A 314 11.34 23.07 13.80
CA SER A 314 11.41 21.87 14.64
C SER A 314 10.02 21.27 14.88
N ALA A 315 9.00 22.11 15.11
CA ALA A 315 7.62 21.66 15.24
C ALA A 315 7.09 21.08 13.91
N VAL A 316 7.38 21.70 12.76
CA VAL A 316 7.04 21.19 11.41
C VAL A 316 7.62 19.81 11.11
N VAL A 317 8.88 19.55 11.52
CA VAL A 317 9.48 18.21 11.36
C VAL A 317 8.77 17.16 12.22
N PHE A 318 8.33 17.52 13.42
CA PHE A 318 7.56 16.60 14.27
C PHE A 318 6.13 16.36 13.77
N ALA A 319 5.44 17.44 13.38
CA ALA A 319 4.15 17.43 12.69
C ALA A 319 4.15 16.44 11.52
N GLY A 320 5.02 16.68 10.53
CA GLY A 320 5.13 15.83 9.35
C GLY A 320 5.58 14.41 9.65
N LEU A 321 6.40 14.17 10.68
CA LEU A 321 6.69 12.81 11.12
C LEU A 321 5.44 12.10 11.69
N THR A 322 4.53 12.81 12.37
CA THR A 322 3.24 12.22 12.78
C THR A 322 2.42 11.79 11.56
N VAL A 323 2.36 12.63 10.52
CA VAL A 323 1.61 12.35 9.29
C VAL A 323 2.25 11.18 8.52
N ILE A 324 3.56 11.20 8.32
CA ILE A 324 4.31 10.14 7.62
C ILE A 324 4.12 8.79 8.31
N VAL A 325 4.11 8.75 9.64
CA VAL A 325 3.84 7.52 10.40
C VAL A 325 2.37 7.09 10.31
N ALA A 326 1.42 8.02 10.41
CA ALA A 326 -0.03 7.71 10.32
C ALA A 326 -0.42 7.18 8.93
N LEU A 327 0.12 7.77 7.86
CA LEU A 327 -0.10 7.35 6.48
C LEU A 327 0.71 6.09 6.13
N GLY A 328 1.95 6.00 6.58
CA GLY A 328 2.77 4.79 6.44
C GLY A 328 2.16 3.58 7.14
N ALA A 329 1.41 3.78 8.24
CA ALA A 329 0.70 2.72 8.94
C ALA A 329 -0.44 2.06 8.12
N LEU A 330 -0.89 2.65 7.00
CA LEU A 330 -1.82 1.96 6.10
C LEU A 330 -1.19 0.70 5.48
N SER A 331 0.14 0.65 5.33
CA SER A 331 0.84 -0.58 4.88
C SER A 331 0.58 -1.79 5.80
N ILE A 332 0.35 -1.55 7.10
CA ILE A 332 0.11 -2.59 8.12
C ILE A 332 -1.33 -3.13 8.02
N VAL A 333 -2.22 -2.45 7.30
CA VAL A 333 -3.57 -2.95 6.99
C VAL A 333 -3.52 -4.19 6.09
N GLY A 334 -2.49 -4.33 5.24
CA GLY A 334 -2.39 -5.44 4.30
C GLY A 334 -3.45 -5.39 3.20
N VAL A 335 -3.67 -4.20 2.64
CA VAL A 335 -4.52 -3.94 1.46
C VAL A 335 -3.70 -3.09 0.49
N ASN A 336 -3.53 -3.55 -0.75
CA ASN A 336 -2.57 -2.98 -1.70
C ASN A 336 -2.86 -1.52 -2.04
N PHE A 337 -4.07 -1.19 -2.51
CA PHE A 337 -4.40 0.19 -2.89
C PHE A 337 -4.27 1.18 -1.71
N LEU A 338 -4.73 0.80 -0.50
CA LEU A 338 -4.53 1.59 0.72
C LEU A 338 -3.06 1.80 1.07
N THR A 339 -2.22 0.79 0.81
CA THR A 339 -0.77 0.86 1.05
C THR A 339 -0.13 1.89 0.14
N PHE A 340 -0.41 1.84 -1.17
CA PHE A 340 0.11 2.82 -2.14
C PHE A 340 -0.43 4.23 -1.87
N MET A 341 -1.73 4.39 -1.62
CA MET A 341 -2.32 5.68 -1.23
C MET A 341 -1.64 6.26 0.01
N GLY A 342 -1.46 5.46 1.07
CA GLY A 342 -0.75 5.87 2.28
C GLY A 342 0.71 6.26 2.03
N LEU A 343 1.44 5.49 1.22
CA LEU A 343 2.83 5.78 0.87
C LEU A 343 2.97 7.04 -0.01
N GLY A 344 2.10 7.24 -1.00
CA GLY A 344 2.07 8.46 -1.82
C GLY A 344 1.75 9.71 -1.00
N GLY A 345 0.78 9.62 -0.09
CA GLY A 345 0.49 10.68 0.89
C GLY A 345 1.66 10.95 1.83
N ALA A 346 2.38 9.91 2.28
CA ALA A 346 3.58 10.06 3.10
C ALA A 346 4.76 10.70 2.33
N ILE A 347 4.91 10.39 1.03
CA ILE A 347 5.88 11.06 0.14
C ILE A 347 5.53 12.54 -0.01
N ALA A 348 4.26 12.88 -0.25
CA ALA A 348 3.80 14.27 -0.30
C ALA A 348 4.06 15.02 1.02
N ALA A 349 3.77 14.41 2.17
CA ALA A 349 4.06 14.96 3.49
C ALA A 349 5.57 15.16 3.73
N LEU A 350 6.42 14.23 3.27
CA LEU A 350 7.87 14.35 3.33
C LEU A 350 8.38 15.53 2.49
N PHE A 351 7.90 15.69 1.25
CA PHE A 351 8.25 16.84 0.42
C PHE A 351 7.74 18.17 0.99
N ALA A 352 6.57 18.20 1.63
CA ALA A 352 6.08 19.37 2.36
C ALA A 352 7.02 19.79 3.50
N VAL A 353 7.52 18.84 4.30
CA VAL A 353 8.54 19.12 5.33
C VAL A 353 9.85 19.59 4.71
N LEU A 354 10.33 18.92 3.66
CA LEU A 354 11.60 19.26 3.00
C LEU A 354 11.58 20.65 2.35
N THR A 355 10.50 21.06 1.69
CA THR A 355 10.39 22.43 1.16
C THR A 355 10.24 23.45 2.28
N ALA A 356 9.49 23.15 3.34
CA ALA A 356 9.35 24.03 4.51
C ALA A 356 10.68 24.30 5.24
N ILE A 357 11.58 23.32 5.36
CA ILE A 357 12.88 23.52 6.04
C ILE A 357 14.04 23.93 5.11
N THR A 358 13.87 23.86 3.77
CA THR A 358 14.96 24.20 2.81
C THR A 358 14.61 25.31 1.82
N LEU A 359 13.51 25.15 1.08
CA LEU A 359 13.09 26.06 0.02
C LEU A 359 12.49 27.35 0.60
N MET A 360 11.63 27.22 1.61
CA MET A 360 11.02 28.33 2.33
C MET A 360 12.06 29.34 2.88
N PRO A 361 13.08 28.96 3.68
CA PRO A 361 14.10 29.90 4.14
C PRO A 361 14.96 30.49 3.01
N ALA A 362 15.19 29.76 1.91
CA ALA A 362 15.87 30.32 0.74
C ALA A 362 15.03 31.41 0.05
N LEU A 363 13.71 31.20 -0.10
CA LEU A 363 12.76 32.18 -0.64
C LEU A 363 12.59 33.40 0.28
N LEU A 364 12.53 33.21 1.60
CA LEU A 364 12.58 34.32 2.59
C LEU A 364 13.80 35.21 2.35
N GLY A 365 14.96 34.57 2.12
CA GLY A 365 16.20 35.26 1.79
C GLY A 365 16.20 35.95 0.43
N ALA A 366 15.40 35.49 -0.54
CA ALA A 366 15.34 36.00 -1.91
C ALA A 366 14.41 37.22 -2.01
N PHE A 367 13.18 37.12 -1.49
CA PHE A 367 12.24 38.25 -1.43
C PHE A 367 12.69 39.32 -0.42
N GLY A 368 13.32 38.90 0.70
CA GLY A 368 13.99 39.78 1.66
C GLY A 368 13.15 41.00 2.06
N ARG A 369 13.63 42.21 1.72
CA ARG A 369 12.98 43.48 2.08
C ARG A 369 11.61 43.72 1.42
N PHE A 370 11.25 42.96 0.38
CA PHE A 370 9.99 43.09 -0.34
C PHE A 370 8.88 42.19 0.22
N LEU A 371 9.23 41.13 0.98
CA LEU A 371 8.30 40.12 1.47
C LEU A 371 7.05 40.71 2.18
N PHE A 372 7.24 41.76 2.98
CA PHE A 372 6.17 42.43 3.73
C PHE A 372 5.86 43.85 3.21
N LYS A 373 6.06 44.11 1.90
CA LYS A 373 5.75 45.40 1.25
C LYS A 373 5.11 45.18 -0.14
N PRO A 374 4.03 45.89 -0.51
CA PRO A 374 3.27 46.84 0.30
C PRO A 374 2.45 46.16 1.41
N LYS A 375 2.15 46.91 2.48
CA LYS A 375 1.20 46.50 3.54
C LYS A 375 -0.21 46.93 3.16
N LEU A 376 -1.21 46.09 3.41
CA LEU A 376 -2.62 46.43 3.15
C LEU A 376 -3.17 47.37 4.24
N PRO A 377 -3.64 48.59 3.91
CA PRO A 377 -3.90 49.66 4.89
C PRO A 377 -5.14 49.45 5.79
N LEU A 378 -6.01 48.50 5.44
CA LEU A 378 -7.16 48.08 6.26
C LEU A 378 -6.81 46.93 7.22
N VAL A 379 -5.95 46.00 6.79
CA VAL A 379 -5.63 44.76 7.53
C VAL A 379 -4.45 44.94 8.48
N ALA A 380 -3.46 45.75 8.11
CA ALA A 380 -2.21 45.91 8.87
C ALA A 380 -2.27 46.98 9.99
N ARG A 381 -3.47 47.32 10.50
CA ARG A 381 -3.67 48.40 11.48
C ARG A 381 -3.37 48.07 12.94
N HIS A 382 -3.48 46.80 13.34
CA HIS A 382 -3.17 46.34 14.70
C HIS A 382 -2.22 45.14 14.63
N ASP A 383 -1.26 45.12 15.54
CA ASP A 383 -0.32 44.02 15.69
C ASP A 383 -0.92 42.94 16.60
N PRO A 384 -1.11 41.70 16.15
CA PRO A 384 -1.75 40.65 16.97
C PRO A 384 -0.88 40.12 18.11
N GLU A 385 0.40 40.54 18.17
CA GLU A 385 1.39 40.14 19.18
C GLU A 385 1.77 41.31 20.10
N ASP A 386 0.96 42.38 20.12
CA ASP A 386 1.08 43.45 21.11
C ASP A 386 0.33 43.06 22.39
N ASP A 387 1.08 42.68 23.42
CA ASP A 387 0.57 42.32 24.76
C ASP A 387 -0.29 43.41 25.42
N THR A 388 -0.17 44.67 24.99
CA THR A 388 -1.02 45.76 25.49
C THR A 388 -2.44 45.74 24.90
N SER A 389 -2.66 44.96 23.83
CA SER A 389 -3.91 44.92 23.07
C SER A 389 -4.82 43.74 23.45
N VAL A 390 -6.10 44.01 23.75
CA VAL A 390 -7.06 42.95 24.14
C VAL A 390 -7.70 42.34 22.88
N THR A 391 -6.94 41.48 22.21
CA THR A 391 -7.38 40.72 21.02
C THR A 391 -8.54 39.76 21.33
N ASN A 392 -9.28 39.35 20.29
CA ASN A 392 -10.39 38.40 20.44
C ASN A 392 -9.92 37.03 20.97
N GLY A 393 -8.70 36.60 20.64
CA GLY A 393 -8.10 35.37 21.18
C GLY A 393 -8.04 35.40 22.71
N MET A 394 -7.50 36.47 23.31
CA MET A 394 -7.45 36.58 24.77
C MET A 394 -8.85 36.69 25.40
N ARG A 395 -9.86 37.24 24.70
CA ARG A 395 -11.26 37.24 25.21
C ARG A 395 -11.82 35.82 25.32
N VAL A 396 -11.61 34.98 24.30
CA VAL A 396 -12.04 33.56 24.30
C VAL A 396 -11.27 32.75 25.34
N GLY A 397 -9.94 32.87 25.39
CA GLY A 397 -9.12 32.21 26.42
C GLY A 397 -9.51 32.61 27.85
N ARG A 398 -9.79 33.89 28.10
CA ARG A 398 -10.30 34.37 29.41
C ARG A 398 -11.69 33.81 29.74
N LEU A 399 -12.56 33.57 28.76
CA LEU A 399 -13.88 32.96 28.94
C LEU A 399 -13.75 31.48 29.33
N ILE A 400 -13.03 30.68 28.53
CA ILE A 400 -12.77 29.25 28.79
C ILE A 400 -12.11 29.10 30.16
N GLY A 401 -11.03 29.83 30.42
CA GLY A 401 -10.32 29.80 31.70
C GLY A 401 -11.13 30.30 32.90
N ARG A 402 -12.27 30.98 32.70
CA ARG A 402 -13.18 31.40 33.79
C ARG A 402 -14.20 30.33 34.16
N ARG A 403 -14.63 29.48 33.23
CA ARG A 403 -15.61 28.39 33.46
C ARG A 403 -15.26 27.15 32.62
N PRO A 404 -14.10 26.50 32.85
CA PRO A 404 -13.61 25.44 31.96
C PRO A 404 -14.53 24.22 31.95
N TRP A 405 -15.16 23.87 33.08
CA TRP A 405 -16.16 22.80 33.14
C TRP A 405 -17.34 23.02 32.19
N ILE A 406 -17.85 24.25 32.07
CA ILE A 406 -18.96 24.54 31.14
C ILE A 406 -18.49 24.45 29.68
N ALA A 407 -17.29 24.96 29.38
CA ALA A 407 -16.70 24.84 28.05
C ALA A 407 -16.51 23.36 27.65
N LEU A 408 -16.01 22.53 28.58
CA LEU A 408 -15.84 21.09 28.40
C LEU A 408 -17.19 20.38 28.19
N THR A 409 -18.19 20.60 29.05
CA THR A 409 -19.50 19.97 28.91
C THR A 409 -20.21 20.36 27.60
N ILE A 410 -20.14 21.63 27.19
CA ILE A 410 -20.73 22.08 25.91
C ILE A 410 -20.00 21.43 24.73
N ALA A 411 -18.65 21.41 24.72
CA ALA A 411 -17.88 20.78 23.66
C ALA A 411 -18.19 19.28 23.55
N VAL A 412 -18.14 18.53 24.66
CA VAL A 412 -18.44 17.09 24.68
C VAL A 412 -19.89 16.80 24.27
N ALA A 413 -20.86 17.59 24.74
CA ALA A 413 -22.26 17.40 24.36
C ALA A 413 -22.53 17.69 22.88
N ALA A 414 -21.91 18.74 22.31
CA ALA A 414 -22.03 19.06 20.89
C ALA A 414 -21.40 17.97 20.00
N LEU A 415 -20.20 17.49 20.35
CA LEU A 415 -19.54 16.40 19.64
C LEU A 415 -20.33 15.09 19.74
N ALA A 416 -20.81 14.74 20.94
CA ALA A 416 -21.60 13.54 21.16
C ALA A 416 -22.94 13.57 20.38
N ALA A 417 -23.63 14.71 20.35
CA ALA A 417 -24.84 14.87 19.54
C ALA A 417 -24.56 14.74 18.03
N LEU A 418 -23.49 15.35 17.54
CA LEU A 418 -23.07 15.24 16.14
C LEU A 418 -22.52 13.84 15.78
N SER A 419 -22.17 13.02 16.78
CA SER A 419 -21.75 11.62 16.60
C SER A 419 -22.92 10.64 16.44
N ILE A 420 -24.16 11.03 16.75
CA ILE A 420 -25.31 10.10 16.75
C ILE A 420 -25.55 9.47 15.37
N PRO A 421 -25.53 10.21 14.24
CA PRO A 421 -25.73 9.60 12.91
C PRO A 421 -24.65 8.59 12.52
N ALA A 422 -23.45 8.63 13.13
CA ALA A 422 -22.39 7.65 12.86
C ALA A 422 -22.79 6.20 13.24
N LEU A 423 -23.83 6.03 14.06
CA LEU A 423 -24.41 4.72 14.39
C LEU A 423 -25.21 4.11 13.24
N GLY A 424 -25.61 4.92 12.25
CA GLY A 424 -26.30 4.49 11.03
C GLY A 424 -25.40 4.44 9.79
N LEU A 425 -24.08 4.54 9.95
CA LEU A 425 -23.09 4.59 8.87
C LEU A 425 -23.20 3.36 7.95
N GLN A 426 -23.75 3.56 6.75
CA GLN A 426 -23.72 2.56 5.68
C GLN A 426 -22.48 2.79 4.82
N LEU A 427 -21.61 1.78 4.72
CA LEU A 427 -20.50 1.84 3.77
C LEU A 427 -20.91 1.27 2.41
N GLY A 428 -20.12 1.52 1.37
CA GLY A 428 -20.32 0.97 0.04
C GLY A 428 -19.12 1.26 -0.87
N LEU A 429 -19.10 0.65 -2.05
CA LEU A 429 -18.16 1.06 -3.11
C LEU A 429 -18.96 1.77 -4.20
N PRO A 430 -18.41 2.82 -4.85
CA PRO A 430 -19.09 3.53 -5.91
C PRO A 430 -19.46 2.57 -7.05
N GLY A 431 -20.75 2.46 -7.36
CA GLY A 431 -21.25 1.74 -8.53
C GLY A 431 -21.93 2.68 -9.51
N GLU A 432 -22.68 2.11 -10.45
CA GLU A 432 -23.54 2.86 -11.39
C GLU A 432 -24.60 3.71 -10.66
N ASP A 433 -24.93 3.34 -9.43
CA ASP A 433 -25.79 4.09 -8.50
C ASP A 433 -25.22 5.46 -8.10
N SER A 434 -23.89 5.60 -8.11
CA SER A 434 -23.16 6.75 -7.54
C SER A 434 -22.85 7.85 -8.58
N PHE A 435 -23.19 7.62 -9.85
CA PHE A 435 -22.96 8.56 -10.95
C PHE A 435 -24.01 9.70 -10.96
N PRO A 436 -23.70 10.87 -11.56
CA PRO A 436 -24.65 11.98 -11.67
C PRO A 436 -25.96 11.58 -12.39
N PRO A 437 -27.16 12.03 -11.93
CA PRO A 437 -28.45 11.66 -12.52
C PRO A 437 -28.65 11.94 -14.02
N GLU A 438 -27.86 12.84 -14.62
CA GLU A 438 -27.93 13.11 -16.07
C GLU A 438 -26.97 12.24 -16.91
N SER A 439 -26.09 11.46 -16.28
CA SER A 439 -25.20 10.52 -16.99
C SER A 439 -25.95 9.32 -17.55
N THR A 440 -25.49 8.78 -18.70
CA THR A 440 -26.12 7.59 -19.30
C THR A 440 -25.99 6.35 -18.40
N VAL A 441 -24.87 6.20 -17.67
CA VAL A 441 -24.66 5.12 -16.68
C VAL A 441 -25.73 5.14 -15.57
N ARG A 442 -26.00 6.31 -14.96
CA ARG A 442 -27.03 6.44 -13.92
C ARG A 442 -28.44 6.27 -14.49
N GLN A 443 -28.71 6.80 -15.68
CA GLN A 443 -30.00 6.60 -16.34
C GLN A 443 -30.23 5.12 -16.70
N ALA A 444 -29.20 4.38 -17.12
CA ALA A 444 -29.27 2.94 -17.36
C ALA A 444 -29.60 2.16 -16.07
N TYR A 445 -28.94 2.48 -14.94
CA TYR A 445 -29.23 1.92 -13.63
C TYR A 445 -30.68 2.21 -13.17
N ASP A 446 -31.15 3.45 -13.33
CA ASP A 446 -32.50 3.86 -12.92
C ASP A 446 -33.59 3.23 -13.81
N ILE A 447 -33.35 3.11 -15.11
CA ILE A 447 -34.26 2.42 -16.04
C ILE A 447 -34.30 0.92 -15.76
N ARG A 448 -33.16 0.28 -15.47
CA ARG A 448 -33.06 -1.13 -15.08
C ARG A 448 -33.81 -1.38 -13.77
N THR A 449 -33.65 -0.48 -12.80
CA THR A 449 -34.40 -0.46 -11.53
C THR A 449 -35.92 -0.35 -11.76
N GLN A 450 -36.38 0.57 -12.61
CA GLN A 450 -37.80 0.69 -12.99
C GLN A 450 -38.33 -0.56 -13.71
N GLY A 451 -37.49 -1.22 -14.50
CA GLY A 451 -37.87 -2.37 -15.32
C GLY A 451 -37.94 -3.68 -14.53
N PHE A 452 -36.90 -3.98 -13.75
CA PHE A 452 -36.63 -5.30 -13.16
C PHE A 452 -36.55 -5.28 -11.62
N GLY A 453 -36.68 -4.13 -10.97
CA GLY A 453 -36.52 -3.97 -9.51
C GLY A 453 -35.09 -3.61 -9.09
N GLU A 454 -34.94 -3.10 -7.86
CA GLU A 454 -33.70 -2.51 -7.33
C GLU A 454 -32.52 -3.52 -7.31
N GLY A 455 -32.74 -4.71 -6.76
CA GLY A 455 -31.74 -5.77 -6.70
C GLY A 455 -31.39 -6.43 -8.04
N SER A 456 -32.08 -6.08 -9.14
CA SER A 456 -31.66 -6.51 -10.49
C SER A 456 -30.31 -5.93 -10.92
N ASN A 457 -29.83 -4.89 -10.23
CA ASN A 457 -28.47 -4.35 -10.38
C ASN A 457 -27.46 -5.07 -9.48
N GLY A 458 -27.91 -5.84 -8.48
CA GLY A 458 -27.10 -6.50 -7.46
C GLY A 458 -26.98 -8.03 -7.63
N VAL A 459 -26.96 -8.52 -8.87
CA VAL A 459 -27.04 -9.96 -9.17
C VAL A 459 -25.83 -10.72 -8.59
N LEU A 460 -26.13 -11.81 -7.86
CA LEU A 460 -25.15 -12.70 -7.24
C LEU A 460 -24.94 -13.94 -8.13
N THR A 461 -23.71 -14.15 -8.61
CA THR A 461 -23.33 -15.38 -9.33
C THR A 461 -22.92 -16.44 -8.31
N VAL A 462 -23.65 -17.57 -8.28
CA VAL A 462 -23.32 -18.72 -7.43
C VAL A 462 -22.74 -19.83 -8.31
N ALA A 463 -21.50 -20.22 -8.04
CA ALA A 463 -20.80 -21.29 -8.75
C ALA A 463 -20.51 -22.43 -7.76
N ALA A 464 -20.96 -23.65 -8.07
CA ALA A 464 -20.84 -24.80 -7.20
C ALA A 464 -20.19 -26.00 -7.89
N ASP A 465 -19.35 -26.72 -7.15
CA ASP A 465 -18.66 -27.94 -7.58
C ASP A 465 -19.40 -29.19 -7.06
N LEU A 466 -19.54 -30.17 -7.94
CA LEU A 466 -20.27 -31.44 -7.80
C LEU A 466 -19.34 -32.65 -7.99
N GLU A 467 -18.02 -32.45 -8.09
CA GLU A 467 -17.03 -33.52 -8.20
C GLU A 467 -17.08 -34.46 -6.98
N ASN A 468 -17.16 -33.88 -5.78
CA ASN A 468 -17.34 -34.59 -4.51
C ASN A 468 -18.77 -35.16 -4.30
N VAL A 469 -19.74 -34.76 -5.15
CA VAL A 469 -21.16 -35.19 -5.04
C VAL A 469 -21.41 -36.46 -5.89
N PRO A 470 -21.94 -37.55 -5.31
CA PRO A 470 -22.31 -38.76 -6.06
C PRO A 470 -23.32 -38.47 -7.18
N GLU A 471 -23.14 -39.06 -8.37
CA GLU A 471 -23.95 -38.76 -9.57
C GLU A 471 -25.47 -38.87 -9.32
N SER A 472 -25.90 -39.88 -8.55
CA SER A 472 -27.31 -40.08 -8.17
C SER A 472 -27.87 -39.03 -7.22
N ALA A 473 -27.02 -38.31 -6.49
CA ALA A 473 -27.38 -37.25 -5.55
C ALA A 473 -27.28 -35.84 -6.16
N ARG A 474 -26.53 -35.64 -7.26
CA ARG A 474 -26.26 -34.30 -7.85
C ARG A 474 -27.52 -33.48 -8.10
N ALA A 475 -28.56 -34.07 -8.70
CA ALA A 475 -29.81 -33.37 -8.94
C ALA A 475 -30.46 -32.88 -7.63
N THR A 476 -30.50 -33.74 -6.60
CA THR A 476 -31.04 -33.41 -5.28
C THR A 476 -30.19 -32.35 -4.56
N ALA A 477 -28.86 -32.43 -4.64
CA ALA A 477 -27.95 -31.46 -4.03
C ALA A 477 -28.10 -30.06 -4.66
N VAL A 478 -28.23 -29.98 -5.99
CA VAL A 478 -28.44 -28.73 -6.72
C VAL A 478 -29.83 -28.15 -6.44
N THR A 479 -30.87 -28.98 -6.34
CA THR A 479 -32.20 -28.53 -5.89
C THR A 479 -32.14 -28.00 -4.45
N ALA A 480 -31.51 -28.73 -3.53
CA ALA A 480 -31.36 -28.31 -2.14
C ALA A 480 -30.59 -26.98 -1.99
N LEU A 481 -29.51 -26.78 -2.77
CA LEU A 481 -28.78 -25.51 -2.85
C LEU A 481 -29.70 -24.38 -3.33
N ARG A 482 -30.41 -24.58 -4.45
CA ARG A 482 -31.31 -23.56 -5.01
C ARG A 482 -32.44 -23.20 -4.06
N ASP A 483 -33.09 -24.19 -3.46
CA ASP A 483 -34.22 -23.98 -2.56
C ASP A 483 -33.74 -23.29 -1.27
N ARG A 484 -32.59 -23.69 -0.72
CA ARG A 484 -31.95 -23.04 0.44
C ARG A 484 -31.56 -21.59 0.17
N LEU A 485 -31.12 -21.26 -1.06
CA LEU A 485 -30.84 -19.88 -1.47
C LEU A 485 -32.13 -19.05 -1.65
N ALA A 486 -33.23 -19.67 -2.08
CA ALA A 486 -34.53 -19.02 -2.21
C ALA A 486 -35.29 -18.82 -0.88
N GLU A 487 -34.89 -19.51 0.20
CA GLU A 487 -35.45 -19.32 1.55
C GLU A 487 -35.02 -18.01 2.23
N PHE A 488 -33.96 -17.35 1.77
CA PHE A 488 -33.45 -16.14 2.44
C PHE A 488 -34.39 -14.94 2.20
N PRO A 489 -34.84 -14.21 3.25
CA PRO A 489 -35.84 -13.15 3.11
C PRO A 489 -35.48 -12.01 2.15
N ALA A 490 -34.18 -11.70 2.02
CA ALA A 490 -33.65 -10.65 1.14
C ALA A 490 -33.38 -11.13 -0.31
N MET A 491 -33.41 -12.43 -0.59
CA MET A 491 -33.42 -12.97 -1.96
C MET A 491 -34.82 -12.78 -2.56
N ASP A 492 -34.93 -12.33 -3.81
CA ASP A 492 -36.22 -12.30 -4.52
C ASP A 492 -36.45 -13.58 -5.33
N TYR A 493 -35.44 -13.99 -6.11
CA TYR A 493 -35.49 -15.21 -6.90
C TYR A 493 -34.11 -15.81 -7.21
N VAL A 494 -34.09 -17.12 -7.46
CA VAL A 494 -32.91 -17.88 -7.87
C VAL A 494 -33.21 -18.61 -9.18
N THR A 495 -32.39 -18.36 -10.21
CA THR A 495 -32.57 -18.90 -11.56
C THR A 495 -32.50 -20.43 -11.61
N THR A 496 -32.99 -21.03 -12.70
CA THR A 496 -32.76 -22.45 -12.98
C THR A 496 -31.27 -22.76 -13.14
N PRO A 497 -30.75 -23.85 -12.53
CA PRO A 497 -29.34 -24.21 -12.58
C PRO A 497 -28.84 -24.49 -13.99
N GLN A 498 -27.74 -23.85 -14.37
CA GLN A 498 -27.01 -24.12 -15.61
C GLN A 498 -25.88 -25.11 -15.31
N PHE A 499 -25.89 -26.29 -15.92
CA PHE A 499 -24.83 -27.27 -15.76
C PHE A 499 -23.70 -27.05 -16.77
N SER A 500 -22.47 -27.19 -16.29
CA SER A 500 -21.25 -27.31 -17.09
C SER A 500 -21.32 -28.47 -18.10
N ALA A 501 -20.47 -28.43 -19.13
CA ALA A 501 -20.42 -29.46 -20.17
C ALA A 501 -20.06 -30.86 -19.63
N ASN A 502 -19.25 -30.94 -18.55
CA ASN A 502 -18.90 -32.18 -17.86
C ASN A 502 -19.94 -32.60 -16.78
N LYS A 503 -20.92 -31.74 -16.46
CA LYS A 503 -21.91 -31.89 -15.36
C LYS A 503 -21.28 -32.06 -13.97
N LEU A 504 -20.07 -31.54 -13.77
CA LEU A 504 -19.37 -31.48 -12.48
C LEU A 504 -19.41 -30.08 -11.85
N GLY A 505 -19.67 -29.01 -12.61
CA GLY A 505 -20.05 -27.71 -12.08
C GLY A 505 -21.51 -27.34 -12.37
N VAL A 506 -22.08 -26.49 -11.51
CA VAL A 506 -23.35 -25.80 -11.75
C VAL A 506 -23.20 -24.30 -11.44
N MET A 507 -23.86 -23.47 -12.24
CA MET A 507 -23.98 -22.03 -12.05
C MET A 507 -25.45 -21.65 -11.84
N LEU A 508 -25.72 -20.82 -10.85
CA LEU A 508 -27.01 -20.19 -10.60
C LEU A 508 -26.83 -18.68 -10.43
N SER A 509 -27.91 -17.92 -10.60
CA SER A 509 -27.95 -16.47 -10.33
C SER A 509 -29.01 -16.22 -9.27
N GLY A 510 -28.60 -15.62 -8.15
CA GLY A 510 -29.51 -15.07 -7.13
C GLY A 510 -29.72 -13.59 -7.38
N VAL A 511 -30.97 -13.12 -7.39
CA VAL A 511 -31.29 -11.70 -7.47
C VAL A 511 -31.84 -11.26 -6.10
N PRO A 512 -31.15 -10.35 -5.39
CA PRO A 512 -31.66 -9.74 -4.17
C PRO A 512 -32.90 -8.88 -4.42
N LYS A 513 -33.59 -8.48 -3.37
CA LYS A 513 -34.70 -7.50 -3.44
C LYS A 513 -34.20 -6.06 -3.56
N SER A 514 -33.09 -5.76 -2.92
CA SER A 514 -32.49 -4.42 -2.82
C SER A 514 -31.13 -4.33 -3.52
N GLY A 515 -30.66 -3.11 -3.75
CA GLY A 515 -29.48 -2.82 -4.56
C GLY A 515 -28.15 -3.32 -3.95
N PRO A 516 -27.05 -3.24 -4.72
CA PRO A 516 -25.76 -3.84 -4.35
C PRO A 516 -25.16 -3.24 -3.07
N ASN A 517 -25.33 -1.94 -2.84
CA ASN A 517 -24.82 -1.25 -1.66
C ASN A 517 -25.74 -1.37 -0.42
N ASN A 518 -26.94 -1.96 -0.54
CA ASN A 518 -27.88 -2.09 0.57
C ASN A 518 -27.38 -3.12 1.61
N GLN A 519 -27.55 -2.82 2.90
CA GLN A 519 -27.15 -3.70 4.00
C GLN A 519 -27.83 -5.07 3.94
N ASP A 520 -29.12 -5.14 3.57
CA ASP A 520 -29.85 -6.41 3.42
C ASP A 520 -29.20 -7.34 2.37
N THR A 521 -28.65 -6.77 1.29
CA THR A 521 -27.94 -7.50 0.23
C THR A 521 -26.57 -8.01 0.70
N LYS A 522 -25.86 -7.26 1.54
CA LYS A 522 -24.59 -7.70 2.13
C LYS A 522 -24.79 -8.79 3.18
N ASP A 523 -25.81 -8.64 4.02
CA ASP A 523 -26.22 -9.66 4.99
C ASP A 523 -26.68 -10.95 4.28
N LEU A 524 -27.39 -10.83 3.15
CA LEU A 524 -27.71 -11.95 2.26
C LEU A 524 -26.45 -12.67 1.76
N VAL A 525 -25.45 -11.96 1.25
CA VAL A 525 -24.20 -12.58 0.77
C VAL A 525 -23.46 -13.32 1.90
N ARG A 526 -23.38 -12.71 3.10
CA ARG A 526 -22.78 -13.37 4.28
C ARG A 526 -23.55 -14.64 4.65
N ASP A 527 -24.86 -14.54 4.83
CA ASP A 527 -25.68 -15.63 5.37
C ASP A 527 -25.88 -16.76 4.35
N ALA A 528 -25.91 -16.43 3.06
CA ALA A 528 -25.91 -17.40 1.96
C ALA A 528 -24.59 -18.19 1.87
N ARG A 529 -23.43 -17.59 2.18
CA ARG A 529 -22.16 -18.33 2.31
C ARG A 529 -22.09 -19.12 3.61
N ALA A 530 -22.58 -18.58 4.72
CA ALA A 530 -22.62 -19.29 6.01
C ALA A 530 -23.47 -20.58 5.98
N ALA A 531 -24.39 -20.70 5.02
CA ALA A 531 -25.17 -21.92 4.80
C ALA A 531 -24.40 -23.07 4.10
N GLU A 532 -23.20 -22.83 3.55
CA GLU A 532 -22.46 -23.84 2.76
C GLU A 532 -22.21 -25.12 3.54
N GLY A 533 -21.65 -25.01 4.76
CA GLY A 533 -21.17 -26.17 5.52
C GLY A 533 -22.25 -27.23 5.78
N ALA A 534 -23.52 -26.84 5.91
CA ALA A 534 -24.64 -27.77 6.07
C ALA A 534 -24.95 -28.55 4.77
N LEU A 535 -24.81 -27.90 3.61
CA LEU A 535 -24.97 -28.54 2.30
C LEU A 535 -23.76 -29.42 1.96
N THR A 536 -22.55 -29.00 2.31
CA THR A 536 -21.33 -29.81 2.17
C THR A 536 -21.37 -31.05 3.05
N GLU A 537 -21.77 -30.94 4.33
CA GLU A 537 -21.91 -32.09 5.23
C GLU A 537 -23.00 -33.08 4.76
N GLN A 538 -24.11 -32.57 4.20
CA GLN A 538 -25.22 -33.42 3.75
C GLN A 538 -25.00 -34.09 2.38
N TYR A 539 -24.37 -33.40 1.43
CA TYR A 539 -24.30 -33.84 0.03
C TYR A 539 -22.89 -33.91 -0.59
N GLY A 540 -21.88 -33.31 0.05
CA GLY A 540 -20.55 -33.12 -0.53
C GLY A 540 -20.48 -32.01 -1.58
N ILE A 541 -21.46 -31.09 -1.62
CA ILE A 541 -21.45 -29.93 -2.53
C ILE A 541 -20.66 -28.78 -1.91
N GLU A 542 -19.85 -28.10 -2.73
CA GLU A 542 -19.08 -26.91 -2.37
C GLU A 542 -19.49 -25.75 -3.28
N TYR A 543 -19.52 -24.52 -2.78
CA TYR A 543 -19.83 -23.35 -3.63
C TYR A 543 -19.20 -22.04 -3.17
N GLY A 544 -19.00 -21.15 -4.15
CA GLY A 544 -18.69 -19.75 -3.93
C GLY A 544 -19.81 -18.83 -4.44
N ILE A 545 -19.82 -17.60 -3.95
CA ILE A 545 -20.69 -16.51 -4.44
C ILE A 545 -19.79 -15.35 -4.86
N THR A 546 -19.93 -14.90 -6.11
CA THR A 546 -19.17 -13.82 -6.76
C THR A 546 -20.10 -12.92 -7.60
N GLY A 547 -19.53 -12.08 -8.46
CA GLY A 547 -20.16 -10.92 -9.06
C GLY A 547 -19.83 -9.66 -8.26
N THR A 548 -19.89 -8.49 -8.89
CA THR A 548 -19.47 -7.19 -8.33
C THR A 548 -20.02 -6.93 -6.92
N THR A 549 -21.28 -7.28 -6.69
CA THR A 549 -21.97 -7.12 -5.39
C THR A 549 -21.34 -7.97 -4.28
N ALA A 550 -20.97 -9.21 -4.57
CA ALA A 550 -20.34 -10.10 -3.60
C ALA A 550 -18.87 -9.72 -3.33
N ILE A 551 -18.17 -9.24 -4.37
CA ILE A 551 -16.81 -8.69 -4.27
C ILE A 551 -16.82 -7.41 -3.41
N TYR A 552 -17.78 -6.50 -3.64
CA TYR A 552 -17.92 -5.28 -2.85
C TYR A 552 -18.28 -5.57 -1.39
N ALA A 553 -19.16 -6.54 -1.14
CA ALA A 553 -19.47 -7.00 0.22
C ALA A 553 -18.24 -7.61 0.94
N ASP A 554 -17.38 -8.34 0.22
CA ASP A 554 -16.12 -8.85 0.74
C ASP A 554 -15.12 -7.74 1.06
N MET A 555 -14.91 -6.80 0.12
CA MET A 555 -14.02 -5.65 0.30
C MET A 555 -14.47 -4.80 1.49
N ASP A 556 -15.77 -4.52 1.61
CA ASP A 556 -16.34 -3.77 2.73
C ASP A 556 -16.12 -4.48 4.07
N HIS A 557 -16.35 -5.80 4.14
CA HIS A 557 -16.11 -6.58 5.35
C HIS A 557 -14.63 -6.62 5.74
N VAL A 558 -13.72 -6.77 4.77
CA VAL A 558 -12.27 -6.71 4.97
C VAL A 558 -11.85 -5.33 5.47
N LEU A 559 -12.33 -4.24 4.87
CA LEU A 559 -12.01 -2.87 5.28
C LEU A 559 -12.53 -2.56 6.70
N LEU A 560 -13.80 -2.86 6.98
CA LEU A 560 -14.42 -2.70 8.30
C LEU A 560 -13.64 -3.44 9.39
N GLY A 561 -13.24 -4.69 9.15
CA GLY A 561 -12.45 -5.50 10.08
C GLY A 561 -11.07 -4.89 10.43
N LYS A 562 -10.55 -3.98 9.61
CA LYS A 562 -9.23 -3.36 9.79
C LYS A 562 -9.27 -1.99 10.46
N ILE A 563 -10.44 -1.33 10.57
CA ILE A 563 -10.58 -0.01 11.20
C ILE A 563 -10.06 -0.01 12.63
N ILE A 564 -10.43 -1.00 13.45
CA ILE A 564 -10.03 -1.09 14.87
C ILE A 564 -8.50 -1.28 15.04
N PRO A 565 -7.84 -2.28 14.42
CA PRO A 565 -6.39 -2.42 14.55
C PRO A 565 -5.62 -1.23 13.95
N TYR A 566 -6.08 -0.67 12.83
CA TYR A 566 -5.46 0.54 12.25
C TYR A 566 -5.54 1.74 13.21
N LEU A 567 -6.72 2.01 13.77
CA LEU A 567 -6.93 3.07 14.76
C LEU A 567 -6.05 2.87 16.01
N ALA A 568 -5.91 1.64 16.49
CA ALA A 568 -5.04 1.30 17.61
C ALA A 568 -3.55 1.55 17.30
N ILE A 569 -3.10 1.24 16.08
CA ILE A 569 -1.73 1.52 15.61
C ILE A 569 -1.48 3.02 15.53
N VAL A 570 -2.33 3.78 14.84
CA VAL A 570 -2.14 5.24 14.65
C VAL A 570 -2.20 5.97 15.99
N ALA A 571 -3.26 5.74 16.79
CA ALA A 571 -3.40 6.39 18.09
C ALA A 571 -2.28 5.97 19.06
N GLY A 572 -1.84 4.71 19.03
CA GLY A 572 -0.75 4.21 19.86
C GLY A 572 0.62 4.81 19.49
N ALA A 573 0.99 4.75 18.22
CA ALA A 573 2.26 5.31 17.71
C ALA A 573 2.35 6.81 17.98
N ALA A 574 1.25 7.54 17.75
CA ALA A 574 1.22 8.97 18.02
C ALA A 574 1.15 9.31 19.51
N PHE A 575 0.47 8.53 20.35
CA PHE A 575 0.51 8.69 21.81
C PHE A 575 1.95 8.60 22.34
N VAL A 576 2.75 7.66 21.83
CA VAL A 576 4.19 7.56 22.11
C VAL A 576 4.97 8.79 21.60
N LEU A 577 4.72 9.22 20.36
CA LEU A 577 5.39 10.37 19.76
C LEU A 577 5.09 11.69 20.50
N LEU A 578 3.87 11.86 21.00
CA LEU A 578 3.42 13.03 21.75
C LEU A 578 3.89 13.01 23.22
N ILE A 579 4.05 11.82 23.82
CA ILE A 579 4.76 11.64 25.10
C ILE A 579 6.19 12.17 24.99
N LEU A 580 6.87 11.85 23.88
CA LEU A 580 8.22 12.30 23.58
C LEU A 580 8.31 13.82 23.35
N VAL A 581 7.33 14.43 22.66
CA VAL A 581 7.29 15.89 22.41
C VAL A 581 6.95 16.70 23.68
N PHE A 582 5.88 16.35 24.40
CA PHE A 582 5.41 17.18 25.53
C PHE A 582 6.08 16.85 26.87
N ARG A 583 6.73 15.69 27.00
CA ARG A 583 7.14 15.06 28.28
C ARG A 583 5.99 15.03 29.30
N SER A 584 4.84 14.53 28.87
CA SER A 584 3.65 14.28 29.69
C SER A 584 2.93 13.04 29.17
N ILE A 585 2.30 12.25 30.05
CA ILE A 585 1.40 11.16 29.66
C ILE A 585 -0.04 11.69 29.48
N LEU A 586 -0.44 12.65 30.32
CA LEU A 586 -1.83 13.08 30.43
C LEU A 586 -2.27 14.00 29.29
N VAL A 587 -1.37 14.86 28.77
CA VAL A 587 -1.67 15.70 27.59
C VAL A 587 -1.90 14.86 26.34
N PRO A 588 -1.01 13.91 25.96
CA PRO A 588 -1.27 12.95 24.88
C PRO A 588 -2.53 12.11 25.07
N PHE A 589 -2.86 11.70 26.29
CA PHE A 589 -4.10 10.94 26.54
C PHE A 589 -5.34 11.78 26.24
N THR A 590 -5.39 13.03 26.70
CA THR A 590 -6.49 13.96 26.37
C THR A 590 -6.52 14.35 24.90
N ALA A 591 -5.38 14.34 24.21
CA ALA A 591 -5.30 14.53 22.76
C ALA A 591 -6.02 13.39 22.02
N ALA A 592 -5.63 12.14 22.30
CA ALA A 592 -6.20 10.96 21.65
C ALA A 592 -7.70 10.84 21.92
N LEU A 593 -8.16 11.09 23.15
CA LEU A 593 -9.59 11.07 23.47
C LEU A 593 -10.38 12.20 22.77
N GLY A 594 -9.80 13.39 22.67
CA GLY A 594 -10.38 14.50 21.91
C GLY A 594 -10.48 14.19 20.41
N PHE A 595 -9.42 13.62 19.83
CA PHE A 595 -9.40 13.15 18.45
C PHE A 595 -10.46 12.08 18.17
N LEU A 596 -10.56 11.04 19.00
CA LEU A 596 -11.57 9.97 18.85
C LEU A 596 -13.00 10.53 18.84
N LEU A 597 -13.27 11.50 19.71
CA LEU A 597 -14.57 12.17 19.79
C LEU A 597 -14.81 13.13 18.59
N SER A 598 -13.74 13.72 18.04
CA SER A 598 -13.80 14.47 16.77
C SER A 598 -14.12 13.57 15.60
N MET A 599 -13.48 12.40 15.52
CA MET A 599 -13.70 11.41 14.45
C MET A 599 -15.14 10.90 14.44
N ALA A 600 -15.68 10.51 15.59
CA ALA A 600 -17.07 10.11 15.72
C ALA A 600 -18.05 11.21 15.26
N ALA A 601 -17.79 12.46 15.66
CA ALA A 601 -18.58 13.63 15.24
C ALA A 601 -18.41 13.93 13.73
N THR A 602 -17.26 13.62 13.14
CA THR A 602 -17.00 13.81 11.71
C THR A 602 -17.74 12.78 10.87
N PHE A 603 -17.73 11.50 11.29
CA PHE A 603 -18.53 10.46 10.65
C PHE A 603 -20.02 10.77 10.73
N GLY A 604 -20.52 11.20 11.90
CA GLY A 604 -21.93 11.56 12.03
C GLY A 604 -22.31 12.80 11.21
N ALA A 605 -21.43 13.79 11.09
CA ALA A 605 -21.63 14.89 10.15
C ALA A 605 -21.65 14.43 8.68
N THR A 606 -20.81 13.46 8.31
CA THR A 606 -20.76 12.92 6.93
C THR A 606 -22.00 12.10 6.61
N VAL A 607 -22.46 11.22 7.51
CA VAL A 607 -23.74 10.48 7.37
C VAL A 607 -24.92 11.45 7.25
N LEU A 608 -25.00 12.46 8.13
CA LEU A 608 -26.08 13.44 8.14
C LEU A 608 -26.19 14.21 6.80
N ILE A 609 -25.07 14.51 6.15
CA ILE A 609 -25.06 15.25 4.88
C ILE A 609 -25.19 14.34 3.65
N PHE A 610 -24.46 13.22 3.60
CA PHE A 610 -24.38 12.35 2.41
C PHE A 610 -25.41 11.22 2.39
N GLN A 611 -25.94 10.77 3.54
CA GLN A 611 -26.88 9.64 3.62
C GLN A 611 -28.29 10.08 4.03
N GLU A 612 -28.40 10.99 5.01
CA GLU A 612 -29.69 11.57 5.41
C GLU A 612 -30.10 12.78 4.52
N GLY A 613 -29.21 13.25 3.62
CA GLY A 613 -29.47 14.38 2.72
C GLY A 613 -29.75 15.72 3.43
N ALA A 614 -29.32 15.87 4.69
CA ALA A 614 -29.76 16.96 5.53
C ALA A 614 -29.39 18.35 4.98
N PHE A 615 -30.25 19.33 5.27
CA PHE A 615 -30.16 20.71 4.78
C PHE A 615 -30.26 20.88 3.25
N GLY A 616 -30.44 19.80 2.46
CA GLY A 616 -30.53 19.86 1.00
C GLY A 616 -29.23 20.29 0.32
N LEU A 617 -28.09 20.07 0.98
CA LEU A 617 -26.75 20.35 0.44
C LEU A 617 -26.32 19.35 -0.65
N ILE A 618 -26.94 18.17 -0.66
CA ILE A 618 -26.74 17.10 -1.63
C ILE A 618 -28.13 16.69 -2.13
N ALA A 619 -28.28 16.61 -3.46
CA ALA A 619 -29.57 16.33 -4.09
C ALA A 619 -29.90 14.83 -4.18
N ASP A 620 -28.88 13.98 -4.17
CA ASP A 620 -28.97 12.52 -4.29
C ASP A 620 -28.10 11.89 -3.18
N PRO A 621 -28.69 11.41 -2.08
CA PRO A 621 -27.95 10.78 -0.98
C PRO A 621 -27.38 9.41 -1.36
N GLN A 622 -26.15 9.14 -0.94
CA GLN A 622 -25.34 8.01 -1.42
C GLN A 622 -24.57 7.29 -0.28
N PRO A 623 -24.23 6.00 -0.42
CA PRO A 623 -23.36 5.28 0.51
C PRO A 623 -22.00 5.98 0.72
N ILE A 624 -21.40 5.82 1.90
CA ILE A 624 -20.07 6.38 2.18
C ILE A 624 -19.02 5.36 1.73
N VAL A 625 -18.04 5.82 0.95
CA VAL A 625 -17.03 4.94 0.35
C VAL A 625 -16.28 4.12 1.41
N SER A 626 -16.23 2.79 1.28
CA SER A 626 -15.81 1.86 2.34
C SER A 626 -14.41 2.09 2.91
N PHE A 627 -13.50 2.68 2.14
CA PHE A 627 -12.16 3.04 2.62
C PHE A 627 -12.09 4.42 3.31
N LEU A 628 -13.08 5.30 3.12
CA LEU A 628 -13.10 6.65 3.70
C LEU A 628 -12.86 6.64 5.22
N PRO A 629 -13.42 5.72 6.04
CA PRO A 629 -13.11 5.68 7.47
C PRO A 629 -11.64 5.45 7.82
N ILE A 630 -10.95 4.55 7.10
CA ILE A 630 -9.52 4.28 7.30
C ILE A 630 -8.70 5.51 6.89
N MET A 631 -8.98 6.06 5.71
CA MET A 631 -8.31 7.27 5.21
C MET A 631 -8.51 8.45 6.17
N LEU A 632 -9.75 8.71 6.60
CA LEU A 632 -10.09 9.83 7.47
C LEU A 632 -9.41 9.72 8.84
N ILE A 633 -9.35 8.51 9.43
CA ILE A 633 -8.60 8.26 10.66
C ILE A 633 -7.13 8.64 10.47
N GLY A 634 -6.48 8.20 9.40
CA GLY A 634 -5.07 8.50 9.14
C GLY A 634 -4.79 9.97 8.88
N LEU A 635 -5.54 10.57 7.95
CA LEU A 635 -5.35 11.95 7.52
C LEU A 635 -5.70 12.94 8.62
N VAL A 636 -6.93 12.87 9.17
CA VAL A 636 -7.36 13.82 10.22
C VAL A 636 -6.46 13.67 11.44
N PHE A 637 -6.01 12.45 11.79
CA PHE A 637 -5.06 12.29 12.89
C PHE A 637 -3.76 13.08 12.64
N GLY A 638 -3.10 12.83 11.51
CA GLY A 638 -1.84 13.50 11.17
C GLY A 638 -2.00 15.02 11.13
N LEU A 639 -2.95 15.51 10.33
CA LEU A 639 -3.24 16.93 10.12
C LEU A 639 -3.61 17.67 11.42
N ALA A 640 -4.29 17.00 12.35
CA ALA A 640 -4.71 17.61 13.61
C ALA A 640 -3.54 17.89 14.55
N MET A 641 -2.55 17.00 14.63
CA MET A 641 -1.61 17.01 15.77
C MET A 641 -0.75 18.28 15.87
N ASP A 642 -0.42 18.86 14.74
CA ASP A 642 0.34 20.09 14.54
C ASP A 642 -0.15 21.24 15.43
N TYR A 643 -1.46 21.50 15.41
CA TYR A 643 -2.09 22.58 16.16
C TYR A 643 -1.98 22.40 17.67
N GLN A 644 -1.89 21.16 18.16
CA GLN A 644 -1.62 20.93 19.57
C GLN A 644 -0.14 21.15 19.89
N VAL A 645 0.79 20.75 19.02
CA VAL A 645 2.21 21.10 19.20
C VAL A 645 2.37 22.62 19.27
N PHE A 646 1.82 23.39 18.32
CA PHE A 646 1.94 24.85 18.32
C PHE A 646 1.21 25.53 19.49
N LEU A 647 -0.04 25.15 19.81
CA LEU A 647 -0.81 25.81 20.87
C LEU A 647 -0.34 25.40 22.27
N VAL A 648 -0.07 24.12 22.50
CA VAL A 648 0.24 23.59 23.84
C VAL A 648 1.71 23.76 24.21
N THR A 649 2.66 23.81 23.27
CA THR A 649 4.03 24.25 23.60
C THR A 649 4.06 25.70 24.05
N ARG A 650 3.32 26.63 23.42
CA ARG A 650 3.22 28.02 23.92
C ARG A 650 2.64 28.11 25.34
N MET A 651 1.70 27.23 25.71
CA MET A 651 1.20 27.14 27.08
C MET A 651 2.23 26.49 28.04
N ARG A 652 3.07 25.58 27.54
CA ARG A 652 4.16 24.93 28.28
C ARG A 652 5.30 25.90 28.57
N GLU A 653 5.71 26.73 27.61
CA GLU A 653 6.74 27.77 27.76
C GLU A 653 6.45 28.70 28.95
N GLU A 654 5.20 29.18 29.06
CA GLU A 654 4.74 30.05 30.15
C GLU A 654 4.71 29.31 31.50
N TYR A 655 4.24 28.06 31.52
CA TYR A 655 4.18 27.26 32.74
C TYR A 655 5.57 26.89 33.28
N VAL A 656 6.53 26.58 32.40
CA VAL A 656 7.94 26.30 32.76
C VAL A 656 8.63 27.55 33.30
N GLN A 657 8.22 28.75 32.88
CA GLN A 657 8.64 30.03 33.48
C GLN A 657 7.98 30.32 34.86
N GLY A 658 7.23 29.36 35.42
CA GLY A 658 6.64 29.44 36.76
C GLY A 658 5.25 30.06 36.81
N GLN A 659 4.62 30.37 35.67
CA GLN A 659 3.27 30.92 35.65
C GLN A 659 2.21 29.91 36.10
N SER A 660 1.10 30.41 36.66
CA SER A 660 -0.04 29.55 36.98
C SER A 660 -0.62 28.89 35.73
N PRO A 661 -1.10 27.62 35.77
CA PRO A 661 -1.64 26.92 34.58
C PRO A 661 -2.72 27.70 33.83
N ARG A 662 -3.56 28.45 34.56
CA ARG A 662 -4.60 29.30 33.98
C ARG A 662 -4.05 30.55 33.28
N TYR A 663 -3.01 31.18 33.82
CA TYR A 663 -2.34 32.30 33.14
C TYR A 663 -1.59 31.79 31.90
N ALA A 664 -0.83 30.71 32.05
CA ALA A 664 -0.08 30.07 30.98
C ALA A 664 -0.97 29.64 29.81
N MET A 665 -2.16 29.08 30.10
CA MET A 665 -3.18 28.80 29.07
C MET A 665 -3.62 30.09 28.37
N ILE A 666 -3.98 31.16 29.10
CA ILE A 666 -4.50 32.40 28.51
C ILE A 666 -3.44 33.14 27.68
N SER A 667 -2.16 33.14 28.10
CA SER A 667 -1.06 33.76 27.35
C SER A 667 -0.66 32.93 26.12
N GLY A 668 -0.56 31.60 26.26
CA GLY A 668 -0.33 30.71 25.12
C GLY A 668 -1.46 30.80 24.07
N TYR A 669 -2.71 30.91 24.53
CA TYR A 669 -3.87 31.12 23.67
C TYR A 669 -3.85 32.51 22.99
N HIS A 670 -3.36 33.56 23.66
CA HIS A 670 -3.22 34.89 23.06
C HIS A 670 -2.39 34.84 21.77
N HIS A 671 -1.20 34.26 21.87
CA HIS A 671 -0.20 34.24 20.82
C HIS A 671 -0.45 33.14 19.78
N GLY A 672 -0.98 31.98 20.19
CA GLY A 672 -1.28 30.87 19.28
C GLY A 672 -2.53 31.07 18.41
N ALA A 673 -3.61 31.62 18.99
CA ALA A 673 -4.94 31.51 18.39
C ALA A 673 -5.04 32.09 16.97
N ARG A 674 -4.45 33.26 16.68
CA ARG A 674 -4.53 33.84 15.31
C ARG A 674 -3.91 32.93 14.26
N VAL A 675 -2.74 32.35 14.55
CA VAL A 675 -2.03 31.50 13.58
C VAL A 675 -2.81 30.23 13.34
N VAL A 676 -3.25 29.54 14.40
CA VAL A 676 -4.05 28.31 14.31
C VAL A 676 -5.41 28.57 13.65
N THR A 677 -6.07 29.71 13.89
CA THR A 677 -7.31 30.07 13.18
C THR A 677 -7.07 30.27 11.67
N SER A 678 -6.00 30.97 11.27
CA SER A 678 -5.68 31.17 9.86
C SER A 678 -5.32 29.85 9.17
N ALA A 679 -4.53 29.01 9.84
CA ALA A 679 -4.15 27.67 9.41
C ALA A 679 -5.38 26.77 9.16
N ALA A 680 -6.25 26.63 10.18
CA ALA A 680 -7.46 25.82 10.08
C ALA A 680 -8.40 26.32 8.96
N ILE A 681 -8.59 27.64 8.80
CA ILE A 681 -9.42 28.19 7.72
C ILE A 681 -8.83 27.87 6.34
N ILE A 682 -7.50 27.86 6.18
CA ILE A 682 -6.84 27.44 4.93
C ILE A 682 -7.12 25.97 4.66
N MET A 683 -6.86 25.08 5.63
CA MET A 683 -7.11 23.63 5.45
C MET A 683 -8.58 23.32 5.15
N ILE A 684 -9.52 23.92 5.87
CA ILE A 684 -10.96 23.78 5.62
C ILE A 684 -11.34 24.27 4.21
N SER A 685 -10.69 25.32 3.71
CA SER A 685 -10.91 25.83 2.35
C SER A 685 -10.31 24.95 1.26
N VAL A 686 -9.17 24.30 1.52
CA VAL A 686 -8.46 23.43 0.57
C VAL A 686 -9.12 22.05 0.48
N PHE A 687 -9.52 21.43 1.61
CA PHE A 687 -10.33 20.21 1.56
C PHE A 687 -11.77 20.52 1.09
N GLY A 688 -12.30 21.70 1.44
CA GLY A 688 -13.63 22.14 1.06
C GLY A 688 -13.82 22.47 -0.43
N SER A 689 -12.76 22.71 -1.21
CA SER A 689 -12.89 22.91 -2.65
C SER A 689 -13.17 21.61 -3.42
N PHE A 690 -12.84 20.45 -2.87
CA PHE A 690 -13.18 19.14 -3.46
C PHE A 690 -14.68 18.81 -3.42
N LEU A 691 -15.51 19.59 -2.70
CA LEU A 691 -16.98 19.54 -2.87
C LEU A 691 -17.46 20.07 -4.23
N LEU A 692 -16.60 20.76 -4.99
CA LEU A 692 -16.90 21.32 -6.30
C LEU A 692 -16.51 20.40 -7.46
N GLU A 693 -15.79 19.31 -7.19
CA GLU A 693 -15.49 18.29 -8.20
C GLU A 693 -16.78 17.53 -8.59
N SER A 694 -16.75 16.76 -9.68
CA SER A 694 -17.87 15.96 -10.20
C SER A 694 -18.10 14.68 -9.38
N ASP A 695 -17.03 13.96 -9.06
CA ASP A 695 -17.02 12.65 -8.39
C ASP A 695 -17.56 12.68 -6.94
N ALA A 696 -18.34 11.65 -6.59
CA ALA A 696 -18.90 11.43 -5.25
C ALA A 696 -17.82 11.09 -4.19
N THR A 697 -16.73 10.42 -4.58
CA THR A 697 -15.61 10.06 -3.69
C THR A 697 -14.83 11.31 -3.28
N ALA A 698 -14.50 12.18 -4.23
CA ALA A 698 -13.87 13.48 -4.01
C ALA A 698 -14.73 14.38 -3.12
N LYS A 699 -16.03 14.52 -3.41
CA LYS A 699 -16.98 15.30 -2.58
C LYS A 699 -17.02 14.81 -1.14
N SER A 700 -17.21 13.50 -0.94
CA SER A 700 -17.38 12.91 0.39
C SER A 700 -16.10 12.96 1.21
N MET A 701 -14.95 12.64 0.62
CA MET A 701 -13.65 12.72 1.30
C MET A 701 -13.24 14.17 1.58
N GLY A 702 -13.46 15.09 0.62
CA GLY A 702 -13.22 16.52 0.80
C GLY A 702 -14.06 17.14 1.92
N PHE A 703 -15.36 16.83 1.96
CA PHE A 703 -16.23 17.23 3.07
C PHE A 703 -15.79 16.63 4.40
N ALA A 704 -15.54 15.32 4.46
CA ALA A 704 -15.17 14.66 5.69
C ALA A 704 -13.86 15.22 6.27
N LEU A 705 -12.86 15.52 5.43
CA LEU A 705 -11.61 16.16 5.85
C LEU A 705 -11.81 17.61 6.29
N ALA A 706 -12.55 18.42 5.52
CA ALA A 706 -12.87 19.80 5.89
C ALA A 706 -13.64 19.88 7.22
N CYS A 707 -14.62 18.99 7.41
CA CYS A 707 -15.41 18.87 8.61
C CYS A 707 -14.55 18.38 9.80
N GLY A 708 -13.74 17.35 9.60
CA GLY A 708 -12.88 16.79 10.64
C GLY A 708 -11.85 17.79 11.16
N VAL A 709 -11.19 18.53 10.26
CA VAL A 709 -10.27 19.62 10.62
C VAL A 709 -11.02 20.78 11.30
N ALA A 710 -12.24 21.12 10.87
CA ALA A 710 -13.03 22.17 11.52
C ALA A 710 -13.44 21.80 12.96
N ILE A 711 -13.95 20.59 13.16
CA ILE A 711 -14.36 20.07 14.47
C ILE A 711 -13.13 19.99 15.39
N ASP A 712 -12.04 19.41 14.91
CA ASP A 712 -10.83 19.22 15.71
C ASP A 712 -10.15 20.55 16.06
N ALA A 713 -9.90 21.43 15.08
CA ALA A 713 -9.20 22.70 15.34
C ALA A 713 -10.02 23.63 16.26
N PHE A 714 -11.33 23.78 16.02
CA PHE A 714 -12.15 24.74 16.76
C PHE A 714 -12.81 24.16 18.02
N VAL A 715 -13.32 22.92 18.00
CA VAL A 715 -14.00 22.33 19.16
C VAL A 715 -13.01 21.61 20.07
N VAL A 716 -12.13 20.78 19.51
CA VAL A 716 -11.15 20.03 20.33
C VAL A 716 -10.01 20.94 20.80
N ARG A 717 -9.26 21.57 19.90
CA ARG A 717 -8.00 22.26 20.25
C ARG A 717 -8.18 23.67 20.78
N MET A 718 -9.19 24.41 20.34
CA MET A 718 -9.48 25.74 20.88
C MET A 718 -10.40 25.75 22.11
N VAL A 719 -11.21 24.70 22.36
CA VAL A 719 -12.15 24.69 23.51
C VAL A 719 -11.89 23.54 24.48
N LEU A 720 -11.91 22.28 24.04
CA LEU A 720 -11.83 21.10 24.92
C LEU A 720 -10.44 20.95 25.58
N VAL A 721 -9.35 20.99 24.81
CA VAL A 721 -7.97 20.85 25.34
C VAL A 721 -7.60 21.99 26.30
N PRO A 722 -7.85 23.29 26.02
CA PRO A 722 -7.56 24.37 26.96
C PRO A 722 -8.42 24.31 28.22
N ALA A 723 -9.66 23.82 28.13
CA ALA A 723 -10.50 23.56 29.31
C ALA A 723 -9.90 22.46 30.20
N LEU A 724 -9.51 21.32 29.61
CA LEU A 724 -8.87 20.21 30.33
C LEU A 724 -7.54 20.61 30.97
N LEU A 725 -6.69 21.35 30.27
CA LEU A 725 -5.42 21.88 30.81
C LEU A 725 -5.62 22.74 32.06
N VAL A 726 -6.67 23.56 32.11
CA VAL A 726 -7.01 24.38 33.30
C VAL A 726 -7.62 23.55 34.42
N ILE A 727 -8.41 22.53 34.11
CA ILE A 727 -9.01 21.61 35.10
C ILE A 727 -7.94 20.74 35.77
N MET A 728 -7.03 20.16 34.98
CA MET A 728 -5.98 19.26 35.43
C MET A 728 -4.78 20.03 36.03
N GLY A 729 -4.60 21.30 35.64
CA GLY A 729 -3.67 22.23 36.27
C GLY A 729 -2.22 21.76 36.24
N LYS A 730 -1.66 21.45 37.42
CA LYS A 730 -0.28 20.93 37.54
C LYS A 730 -0.15 19.47 37.06
N ALA A 731 -1.22 18.67 37.11
CA ALA A 731 -1.19 17.27 36.71
C ALA A 731 -1.01 17.10 35.18
N SER A 732 -1.42 18.10 34.38
CA SER A 732 -1.23 18.15 32.93
C SER A 732 0.22 17.87 32.49
N TRP A 733 1.20 18.20 33.34
CA TRP A 733 2.63 18.11 33.04
C TRP A 733 3.34 17.00 33.84
N TRP A 734 2.59 15.98 34.27
CA TRP A 734 3.13 14.85 35.03
C TRP A 734 3.70 13.74 34.13
N MET A 735 4.86 13.22 34.53
CA MET A 735 5.52 12.05 33.94
C MET A 735 6.22 11.22 35.05
N PRO A 736 6.23 9.87 34.95
CA PRO A 736 7.04 9.01 35.81
C PRO A 736 8.55 9.23 35.60
N ARG A 737 9.31 9.33 36.70
CA ARG A 737 10.78 9.54 36.68
C ARG A 737 11.59 8.46 35.96
N TRP A 738 11.04 7.26 35.77
CA TRP A 738 11.70 6.20 35.00
C TRP A 738 11.57 6.43 33.49
N LEU A 739 10.42 6.96 33.04
CA LEU A 739 10.13 7.24 31.65
C LEU A 739 10.87 8.49 31.16
N ASP A 740 10.91 9.53 31.99
CA ASP A 740 11.64 10.79 31.75
C ASP A 740 13.17 10.58 31.56
N ARG A 741 13.72 9.50 32.13
CA ARG A 741 15.11 9.05 31.94
C ARG A 741 15.34 8.18 30.71
N LEU A 742 14.31 7.48 30.24
CA LEU A 742 14.38 6.59 29.08
C LEU A 742 14.17 7.35 27.76
N LEU A 743 13.35 8.41 27.79
CA LEU A 743 13.05 9.22 26.62
C LEU A 743 14.20 10.19 26.27
N PRO A 744 14.57 10.31 24.98
CA PRO A 744 15.61 11.24 24.53
C PRO A 744 15.24 12.71 24.78
N ASP A 745 16.23 13.57 25.02
CA ASP A 745 16.03 15.02 25.12
C ASP A 745 15.95 15.64 23.73
N ILE A 746 14.72 15.94 23.30
CA ILE A 746 14.42 16.49 21.98
C ILE A 746 13.89 17.91 22.16
N ASP A 747 14.82 18.85 22.13
CA ASP A 747 14.52 20.27 22.09
C ASP A 747 13.77 20.65 20.80
N VAL A 748 12.45 20.78 20.91
CA VAL A 748 11.50 21.32 19.91
C VAL A 748 11.23 22.81 20.13
N GLU A 749 11.13 23.24 21.39
CA GLU A 749 10.85 24.62 21.78
C GLU A 749 12.03 25.57 21.49
N GLY A 750 13.24 25.04 21.31
CA GLY A 750 14.47 25.82 21.15
C GLY A 750 15.00 26.35 22.47
N ALA A 751 14.81 25.63 23.58
CA ALA A 751 15.38 25.96 24.88
C ALA A 751 16.91 26.03 24.82
N LYS A 752 17.55 25.06 24.14
CA LYS A 752 19.01 24.97 24.01
C LYS A 752 19.60 26.09 23.14
N LEU A 753 18.80 26.62 22.20
CA LEU A 753 19.13 27.84 21.44
C LEU A 753 19.10 29.10 22.31
N ARG A 754 18.23 29.16 23.34
CA ARG A 754 18.17 30.28 24.30
C ARG A 754 19.36 30.25 25.24
N GLU A 755 19.69 29.07 25.80
CA GLU A 755 20.86 28.86 26.67
C GLU A 755 22.17 29.30 25.99
N LEU A 756 22.38 28.82 24.75
CA LEU A 756 23.53 29.20 23.90
C LEU A 756 23.54 30.69 23.51
N ARG A 757 22.42 31.40 23.64
CA ARG A 757 22.35 32.86 23.45
C ARG A 757 22.67 33.60 24.75
N SER A 758 22.10 33.19 25.89
CA SER A 758 22.42 33.79 27.19
C SER A 758 23.90 33.65 27.53
N ALA A 759 24.49 32.45 27.36
CA ALA A 759 25.92 32.20 27.55
C ALA A 759 26.84 32.87 26.50
N ARG A 760 26.26 33.67 25.60
CA ARG A 760 26.96 34.49 24.59
C ARG A 760 26.61 35.98 24.72
N THR A 761 25.83 36.34 25.73
CA THR A 761 25.38 37.69 26.04
C THR A 761 25.75 38.07 27.47
N ASP A 762 26.91 37.57 27.95
CA ASP A 762 27.47 37.98 29.23
C ASP A 762 27.61 39.52 29.25
N PRO A 763 27.16 40.19 30.33
CA PRO A 763 27.20 41.64 30.39
C PRO A 763 28.64 42.14 30.43
N VAL A 764 28.98 43.07 29.54
CA VAL A 764 30.18 43.89 29.69
C VAL A 764 30.09 44.57 31.07
N PRO A 765 31.08 44.42 31.96
CA PRO A 765 31.02 45.06 33.28
C PRO A 765 30.93 46.58 33.11
N GLU A 766 29.97 47.22 33.81
CA GLU A 766 29.87 48.68 33.80
C GLU A 766 31.20 49.29 34.26
N PRO A 767 31.72 50.33 33.58
CA PRO A 767 32.87 51.06 34.11
C PRO A 767 32.47 51.68 35.47
N PRO A 768 33.34 51.61 36.49
CA PRO A 768 32.97 52.01 37.86
C PRO A 768 32.59 53.49 37.90
N ARG A 769 31.41 53.78 38.46
CA ARG A 769 30.97 55.16 38.68
C ARG A 769 31.84 55.80 39.76
N GLU A 770 32.47 56.92 39.45
CA GLU A 770 33.21 57.70 40.45
C GLU A 770 32.27 58.21 41.55
N SER A 771 32.40 57.64 42.76
CA SER A 771 31.85 58.21 43.99
C SER A 771 32.93 59.05 44.67
N VAL A 772 32.79 60.37 44.60
CA VAL A 772 33.62 61.32 45.37
C VAL A 772 33.41 61.10 46.88
N PHE A 773 34.42 61.47 47.67
CA PHE A 773 34.56 61.37 49.15
C PHE A 773 35.19 60.08 49.70
N GLY A 774 36.42 60.21 50.21
CA GLY A 774 37.01 59.32 51.23
C GLY A 774 36.66 59.77 52.65
N PRO A 775 37.36 59.33 53.73
CA PRO A 775 38.83 59.21 53.76
C PRO A 775 39.47 58.01 54.52
N ILE A 776 40.71 57.69 54.14
CA ILE A 776 41.88 57.25 54.97
C ILE A 776 41.75 56.02 55.90
N VAL A 777 42.57 54.99 55.66
CA VAL A 777 43.67 54.47 56.53
C VAL A 777 44.54 53.50 55.68
N ALA A 778 45.84 53.36 55.99
CA ALA A 778 46.81 52.47 55.30
C ALA A 778 47.13 51.22 56.18
N ALA A 779 47.87 50.19 55.76
CA ALA A 779 48.61 49.87 54.52
C ALA A 779 48.44 48.36 54.19
N ASP A 780 49.29 47.52 53.57
CA ASP A 780 50.65 47.52 52.94
C ASP A 780 50.69 46.22 52.03
N ALA A 781 51.81 45.53 51.76
CA ALA A 781 52.80 45.75 50.70
C ALA A 781 53.41 44.39 50.23
N GLU A 782 54.13 44.37 49.09
CA GLU A 782 54.95 43.23 48.56
C GLU A 782 54.20 41.94 48.11
N GLN A 783 54.72 41.05 47.23
CA GLN A 783 55.78 41.17 46.21
C GLN A 783 55.38 40.43 44.89
N VAL A 784 56.30 39.78 44.14
CA VAL A 784 56.17 39.69 42.66
C VAL A 784 56.86 38.45 41.98
N GLU A 785 56.47 38.17 40.73
CA GLU A 785 57.18 37.38 39.66
C GLU A 785 57.26 35.83 39.66
N SER A 786 57.93 35.29 38.61
CA SER A 786 58.27 33.89 38.25
C SER A 786 57.25 33.07 37.41
N VAL A 787 57.77 32.26 36.46
CA VAL A 787 57.08 31.59 35.32
C VAL A 787 57.94 30.40 34.77
N ARG A 788 57.33 29.41 34.06
CA ARG A 788 57.95 28.30 33.25
C ARG A 788 58.66 27.17 34.05
N VAL A 789 59.04 26.00 33.49
CA VAL A 789 58.53 25.03 32.46
C VAL A 789 59.38 23.74 32.61
N GLY A 790 58.92 22.57 32.14
CA GLY A 790 59.74 21.34 32.04
C GLY A 790 59.23 20.38 30.95
N GLU A 791 60.13 19.73 30.21
CA GLU A 791 59.87 19.04 28.94
C GLU A 791 60.93 17.92 28.66
N GLU A 792 60.75 17.13 27.59
CA GLU A 792 61.73 16.25 26.90
C GLU A 792 62.10 14.84 27.47
N ILE A 793 62.56 13.81 26.71
CA ILE A 793 62.26 13.25 25.34
C ILE A 793 63.10 11.94 25.08
N TRP A 794 62.75 11.12 24.06
CA TRP A 794 63.57 10.10 23.31
C TRP A 794 63.79 8.60 23.75
N GLU A 795 63.33 7.65 22.89
CA GLU A 795 64.03 6.54 22.12
C GLU A 795 65.43 5.93 22.52
N PRO A 796 65.98 4.83 21.87
CA PRO A 796 65.45 3.80 20.93
C PRO A 796 65.98 2.31 21.07
N ALA A 797 65.60 1.43 20.11
CA ALA A 797 66.37 0.28 19.51
C ALA A 797 66.29 -1.19 20.05
N ALA A 798 66.72 -2.16 19.20
CA ALA A 798 66.55 -3.65 19.28
C ALA A 798 67.93 -4.41 19.39
N PRO A 799 68.18 -5.74 19.10
CA PRO A 799 67.57 -6.68 18.11
C PRO A 799 67.57 -8.23 18.47
N ALA A 800 67.42 -9.09 17.43
CA ALA A 800 67.90 -10.50 17.26
C ALA A 800 66.89 -11.70 17.34
N THR A 801 67.29 -12.85 16.76
CA THR A 801 66.50 -14.05 16.37
C THR A 801 67.18 -15.39 16.75
N VAL A 802 66.48 -16.55 16.66
CA VAL A 802 66.99 -17.92 16.28
C VAL A 802 65.90 -19.04 16.40
N GLU A 803 66.02 -20.11 15.60
CA GLU A 803 65.20 -21.37 15.50
C GLU A 803 65.92 -22.58 16.20
N PRO A 804 65.38 -23.83 16.41
CA PRO A 804 64.59 -24.67 15.46
C PRO A 804 63.59 -25.74 16.05
N GLU A 805 63.19 -26.72 15.21
CA GLU A 805 62.43 -27.99 15.44
C GLU A 805 63.22 -29.08 16.28
N PRO A 806 62.88 -30.42 16.42
CA PRO A 806 61.81 -31.29 15.78
C PRO A 806 61.15 -32.52 16.51
N VAL A 807 59.87 -32.85 16.17
CA VAL A 807 59.29 -34.18 15.68
C VAL A 807 59.48 -35.48 16.58
N PRO A 808 59.04 -36.76 16.33
CA PRO A 808 57.91 -37.47 15.63
C PRO A 808 57.00 -38.42 16.52
N VAL A 809 56.11 -39.25 15.89
CA VAL A 809 55.84 -40.74 16.11
C VAL A 809 54.38 -41.24 16.39
N THR A 810 53.69 -41.78 15.35
CA THR A 810 52.64 -42.88 15.25
C THR A 810 51.45 -43.01 16.24
N ALA A 811 50.30 -43.68 16.00
CA ALA A 811 49.47 -44.16 14.85
C ALA A 811 48.19 -44.84 15.48
N ALA A 812 47.31 -45.72 14.94
CA ALA A 812 47.13 -46.48 13.69
C ALA A 812 45.66 -47.06 13.59
N HIS A 813 45.36 -47.82 12.52
CA HIS A 813 44.25 -48.78 12.31
C HIS A 813 42.82 -48.33 11.88
N GLU A 814 42.41 -48.91 10.74
CA GLU A 814 41.07 -49.11 10.15
C GLU A 814 40.60 -50.59 10.47
N PRO A 815 39.52 -51.24 9.92
CA PRO A 815 38.88 -51.06 8.59
C PRO A 815 37.34 -51.37 8.48
N THR A 816 36.87 -51.49 7.22
CA THR A 816 35.67 -52.22 6.68
C THR A 816 34.25 -51.67 6.93
N ASN A 817 33.23 -51.90 6.07
CA ASN A 817 33.14 -52.78 4.87
C ASN A 817 32.22 -52.25 3.74
N SER A 818 32.20 -52.92 2.58
CA SER A 818 31.38 -52.55 1.39
C SER A 818 30.79 -53.75 0.63
N SER A 819 29.85 -53.52 -0.32
CA SER A 819 29.35 -54.57 -1.24
C SER A 819 28.70 -54.03 -2.53
N GLY A 820 29.03 -54.63 -3.69
CA GLY A 820 28.28 -54.57 -4.96
C GLY A 820 28.02 -56.00 -5.49
N ALA A 821 27.79 -56.33 -6.77
CA ALA A 821 27.58 -55.57 -8.02
C ALA A 821 27.11 -56.53 -9.16
N GLN A 822 26.89 -55.97 -10.37
CA GLN A 822 26.97 -56.62 -11.72
C GLN A 822 25.76 -57.41 -12.32
N ARG A 823 25.93 -57.82 -13.60
CA ARG A 823 24.94 -58.13 -14.66
C ARG A 823 25.01 -59.60 -15.13
N LEU A 824 24.08 -60.06 -15.98
CA LEU A 824 24.42 -60.60 -17.33
C LEU A 824 23.23 -61.08 -18.23
N SER A 825 23.40 -60.88 -19.55
CA SER A 825 22.86 -61.67 -20.69
C SER A 825 21.34 -61.77 -20.96
N GLY A 826 20.98 -62.08 -22.21
CA GLY A 826 19.61 -62.30 -22.72
C GLY A 826 19.57 -63.30 -23.89
N VAL A 827 18.39 -63.59 -24.43
CA VAL A 827 18.14 -64.61 -25.47
C VAL A 827 17.07 -64.15 -26.47
N THR A 828 17.19 -64.55 -27.74
CA THR A 828 16.17 -64.39 -28.80
C THR A 828 15.76 -65.75 -29.40
N THR A 829 14.50 -65.88 -29.83
CA THR A 829 14.03 -66.98 -30.72
C THR A 829 12.72 -66.58 -31.42
N GLU A 830 12.29 -67.34 -32.44
CA GLU A 830 11.47 -66.82 -33.55
C GLU A 830 9.96 -67.14 -33.57
N LYS A 831 9.21 -66.28 -34.31
CA LYS A 831 8.07 -66.55 -35.22
C LYS A 831 6.83 -67.31 -34.73
N PHE A 832 5.67 -66.66 -34.92
CA PHE A 832 4.61 -67.21 -35.76
C PHE A 832 3.87 -66.09 -36.52
N VAL A 833 3.19 -66.41 -37.63
CA VAL A 833 2.56 -65.42 -38.54
C VAL A 833 1.03 -65.47 -38.46
N ALA A 834 0.39 -64.30 -38.36
CA ALA A 834 -1.03 -64.11 -38.68
C ALA A 834 -1.29 -62.67 -39.16
N SER A 835 -1.53 -62.49 -40.46
CA SER A 835 -1.83 -61.18 -41.06
C SER A 835 -3.28 -60.75 -40.77
N THR A 836 -3.51 -60.21 -39.59
CA THR A 836 -4.70 -59.41 -39.29
C THR A 836 -4.43 -57.96 -39.64
N SER A 837 -5.35 -57.30 -40.36
CA SER A 837 -5.28 -55.86 -40.61
C SER A 837 -5.62 -55.11 -39.32
N ARG A 838 -4.58 -54.75 -38.56
CA ARG A 838 -4.74 -54.09 -37.25
C ARG A 838 -5.00 -52.61 -37.40
N ARG A 839 -5.68 -52.04 -36.41
CA ARG A 839 -5.89 -50.59 -36.28
C ARG A 839 -4.57 -49.99 -35.78
N THR A 840 -3.97 -49.12 -36.57
CA THR A 840 -2.74 -48.41 -36.20
C THR A 840 -2.99 -46.92 -36.12
N ILE A 841 -2.50 -46.30 -35.07
CA ILE A 841 -2.27 -44.86 -34.99
C ILE A 841 -0.76 -44.69 -35.21
N GLY A 842 -0.35 -43.78 -36.08
CA GLY A 842 1.06 -43.49 -36.32
C GLY A 842 1.30 -42.03 -36.67
N GLY A 843 2.55 -41.63 -36.80
CA GLY A 843 2.92 -40.25 -37.05
C GLY A 843 4.42 -40.04 -36.90
N CYS A 844 4.85 -38.80 -37.02
CA CYS A 844 6.21 -38.34 -36.80
C CYS A 844 6.26 -37.44 -35.55
N ILE A 845 7.24 -37.70 -34.67
CA ILE A 845 7.50 -36.93 -33.45
C ILE A 845 8.63 -35.96 -33.75
N ARG A 846 8.38 -34.67 -33.57
CA ARG A 846 9.30 -33.58 -33.95
C ARG A 846 9.48 -32.58 -32.81
N ARG A 847 10.43 -31.66 -32.98
CA ARG A 847 10.53 -30.42 -32.21
C ARG A 847 9.93 -29.25 -32.99
N ASP A 848 9.83 -28.10 -32.34
CA ASP A 848 9.39 -26.84 -32.96
C ASP A 848 10.35 -26.38 -34.09
N ASP A 849 11.62 -26.83 -34.06
CA ASP A 849 12.60 -26.63 -35.14
C ASP A 849 12.41 -27.56 -36.37
N GLY A 850 11.43 -28.48 -36.31
CA GLY A 850 11.09 -29.43 -37.36
C GLY A 850 11.94 -30.71 -37.42
N HIS A 851 13.02 -30.81 -36.64
CA HIS A 851 13.82 -32.03 -36.54
C HIS A 851 13.08 -33.14 -35.78
N PRO A 852 13.29 -34.42 -36.15
CA PRO A 852 12.66 -35.55 -35.47
C PRO A 852 13.25 -35.79 -34.07
N VAL A 853 12.42 -36.31 -33.16
CA VAL A 853 12.84 -36.73 -31.81
C VAL A 853 12.94 -38.26 -31.78
N PRO A 854 14.16 -38.84 -31.72
CA PRO A 854 14.34 -40.29 -31.73
C PRO A 854 13.94 -40.94 -30.40
N ASP A 855 13.59 -42.22 -30.46
CA ASP A 855 13.42 -43.14 -29.30
C ASP A 855 12.39 -42.67 -28.24
N ALA A 856 11.48 -41.77 -28.61
CA ALA A 856 10.42 -41.26 -27.74
C ALA A 856 9.47 -42.38 -27.29
N ALA A 857 9.09 -42.40 -26.01
CA ALA A 857 8.17 -43.38 -25.44
C ALA A 857 6.71 -42.92 -25.60
N LEU A 858 5.87 -43.76 -26.19
CA LEU A 858 4.44 -43.50 -26.41
C LEU A 858 3.59 -44.37 -25.51
N THR A 859 2.64 -43.76 -24.81
CA THR A 859 1.70 -44.44 -23.92
C THR A 859 0.28 -44.02 -24.31
N LEU A 860 -0.56 -44.98 -24.67
CA LEU A 860 -1.97 -44.73 -25.00
C LEU A 860 -2.83 -45.03 -23.76
N ILE A 861 -3.62 -44.07 -23.33
CA ILE A 861 -4.56 -44.22 -22.20
C ILE A 861 -6.02 -44.04 -22.68
N ASP A 862 -6.96 -44.73 -22.02
CA ASP A 862 -8.39 -44.55 -22.27
C ASP A 862 -8.97 -43.32 -21.54
N GLN A 863 -10.27 -43.03 -21.77
CA GLN A 863 -11.00 -41.94 -21.12
C GLN A 863 -11.18 -42.12 -19.58
N ARG A 864 -10.62 -43.18 -18.99
CA ARG A 864 -10.59 -43.46 -17.54
C ARG A 864 -9.17 -43.43 -16.97
N GLY A 865 -8.20 -42.96 -17.76
CA GLY A 865 -6.79 -42.90 -17.37
C GLY A 865 -6.06 -44.24 -17.38
N GLN A 866 -6.69 -45.34 -17.84
CA GLN A 866 -6.02 -46.64 -17.87
C GLN A 866 -5.12 -46.79 -19.08
N GLN A 867 -3.86 -47.20 -18.85
CA GLN A 867 -2.93 -47.53 -19.94
C GLN A 867 -3.42 -48.76 -20.71
N VAL A 868 -3.77 -48.55 -21.97
CA VAL A 868 -4.30 -49.58 -22.88
C VAL A 868 -3.29 -50.05 -23.92
N SER A 869 -2.25 -49.26 -24.23
CA SER A 869 -1.21 -49.62 -25.19
C SER A 869 0.09 -48.85 -24.92
N ARG A 870 1.22 -49.36 -25.40
CA ARG A 870 2.53 -48.69 -25.30
C ARG A 870 3.40 -49.01 -26.50
N SER A 871 4.19 -48.05 -26.95
CA SER A 871 5.12 -48.18 -28.08
C SER A 871 6.32 -47.24 -27.91
N THR A 872 7.27 -47.29 -28.82
CA THR A 872 8.42 -46.37 -28.92
C THR A 872 8.57 -45.90 -30.36
N GLY A 873 8.91 -44.62 -30.55
CA GLY A 873 9.28 -44.08 -31.85
C GLY A 873 10.61 -44.64 -32.34
N ASP A 874 10.84 -44.59 -33.65
CA ASP A 874 12.10 -44.97 -34.27
C ASP A 874 13.15 -43.83 -34.19
N SER A 875 14.35 -44.11 -34.70
CA SER A 875 15.46 -43.14 -34.73
C SER A 875 15.26 -41.95 -35.69
N HIS A 876 14.15 -41.93 -36.44
CA HIS A 876 13.72 -40.85 -37.33
C HIS A 876 12.42 -40.20 -36.82
N GLY A 877 12.02 -40.49 -35.58
CA GLY A 877 10.83 -39.95 -34.91
C GLY A 877 9.50 -40.58 -35.33
N ASN A 878 9.47 -41.55 -36.25
CA ASN A 878 8.22 -42.16 -36.67
C ASN A 878 7.72 -43.17 -35.62
N TYR A 879 6.42 -43.26 -35.42
CA TYR A 879 5.83 -44.23 -34.49
C TYR A 879 4.62 -44.94 -35.07
N HIS A 880 4.34 -46.12 -34.52
CA HIS A 880 3.06 -46.80 -34.64
C HIS A 880 2.64 -47.38 -33.28
N ILE A 881 1.35 -47.25 -32.93
CA ILE A 881 0.75 -47.75 -31.69
C ILE A 881 -0.67 -48.25 -31.97
N GLU A 882 -1.08 -49.34 -31.31
CA GLU A 882 -2.33 -50.06 -31.62
C GLU A 882 -3.34 -49.91 -30.47
N PRO A 883 -4.52 -49.27 -30.70
CA PRO A 883 -5.62 -49.24 -29.74
C PRO A 883 -6.36 -50.60 -29.70
N PRO A 884 -6.67 -51.16 -28.51
CA PRO A 884 -7.29 -52.49 -28.42
C PRO A 884 -8.77 -52.52 -28.86
N THR A 885 -9.49 -51.40 -28.72
CA THR A 885 -10.91 -51.27 -29.09
C THR A 885 -11.15 -49.97 -29.88
N PRO A 886 -12.28 -49.83 -30.61
CA PRO A 886 -12.69 -48.54 -31.15
C PRO A 886 -13.05 -47.57 -30.02
N GLY A 887 -12.63 -46.30 -30.10
CA GLY A 887 -12.90 -45.29 -29.09
C GLY A 887 -11.93 -44.10 -29.16
N SER A 888 -12.16 -43.12 -28.29
CA SER A 888 -11.25 -41.98 -28.10
C SER A 888 -10.23 -42.27 -26.99
N TYR A 889 -8.98 -41.93 -27.25
CA TYR A 889 -7.84 -42.18 -26.38
C TYR A 889 -6.97 -40.93 -26.26
N VAL A 890 -6.18 -40.83 -25.19
CA VAL A 890 -5.10 -39.84 -25.11
C VAL A 890 -3.79 -40.55 -25.43
N LEU A 891 -3.07 -40.03 -26.43
CA LEU A 891 -1.72 -40.44 -26.75
C LEU A 891 -0.73 -39.53 -26.03
N ILE A 892 -0.07 -40.07 -25.01
CA ILE A 892 1.00 -39.39 -24.27
C ILE A 892 2.33 -39.78 -24.90
N VAL A 893 3.08 -38.78 -25.39
CA VAL A 893 4.41 -38.94 -25.98
C VAL A 893 5.43 -38.26 -25.07
N SER A 894 6.47 -38.98 -24.66
CA SER A 894 7.53 -38.45 -23.81
C SER A 894 8.93 -38.79 -24.35
N ALA A 895 9.83 -37.82 -24.33
CA ALA A 895 11.21 -37.99 -24.77
C ALA A 895 12.16 -37.31 -23.78
N ASN A 896 13.37 -37.85 -23.62
CA ASN A 896 14.33 -37.29 -22.68
C ASN A 896 14.75 -35.87 -23.12
N GLY A 897 14.78 -34.91 -22.18
CA GLY A 897 15.07 -33.50 -22.47
C GLY A 897 13.98 -32.73 -23.23
N HIS A 898 12.74 -33.23 -23.27
CA HIS A 898 11.58 -32.55 -23.87
C HIS A 898 10.39 -32.64 -22.92
N GLN A 899 9.43 -31.70 -23.00
CA GLN A 899 8.16 -31.84 -22.28
C GLN A 899 7.34 -33.00 -22.88
N PRO A 900 6.63 -33.80 -22.06
CA PRO A 900 5.65 -34.77 -22.56
C PRO A 900 4.44 -34.07 -23.18
N ALA A 901 4.07 -34.42 -24.40
CA ALA A 901 2.84 -33.96 -25.05
C ALA A 901 1.72 -34.99 -24.91
N ALA A 902 0.49 -34.54 -24.70
CA ALA A 902 -0.71 -35.38 -24.65
C ALA A 902 -1.70 -34.96 -25.73
N VAL A 903 -2.00 -35.86 -26.67
CA VAL A 903 -2.84 -35.56 -27.85
C VAL A 903 -4.05 -36.50 -27.89
N ASN A 904 -5.25 -35.94 -28.08
CA ASN A 904 -6.46 -36.73 -28.25
C ASN A 904 -6.50 -37.40 -29.64
N VAL A 905 -6.69 -38.72 -29.66
CA VAL A 905 -6.71 -39.55 -30.88
C VAL A 905 -7.94 -40.47 -30.89
N THR A 906 -8.53 -40.75 -32.05
CA THR A 906 -9.86 -41.40 -32.13
C THR A 906 -9.83 -42.58 -33.10
N ALA A 907 -9.85 -43.79 -32.54
CA ALA A 907 -9.75 -45.05 -33.26
C ALA A 907 -11.08 -45.47 -33.92
N SER A 908 -11.54 -44.72 -34.92
CA SER A 908 -12.78 -44.98 -35.64
C SER A 908 -12.58 -45.90 -36.86
N GLY A 909 -13.14 -47.12 -36.79
CA GLY A 909 -13.20 -48.06 -37.93
C GLY A 909 -11.96 -48.96 -38.07
N TRP A 910 -11.42 -49.07 -39.29
CA TRP A 910 -10.27 -49.93 -39.65
C TRP A 910 -9.18 -49.20 -40.44
N ALA A 911 -9.31 -47.87 -40.62
CA ALA A 911 -8.29 -47.06 -41.26
C ALA A 911 -7.13 -46.79 -40.28
N ALA A 912 -5.91 -46.62 -40.81
CA ALA A 912 -4.80 -46.10 -40.02
C ALA A 912 -4.95 -44.59 -39.83
N GLN A 913 -4.82 -44.09 -38.60
CA GLN A 913 -4.84 -42.65 -38.31
C GLN A 913 -3.41 -42.11 -38.31
N HIS A 914 -3.18 -40.97 -38.96
CA HIS A 914 -1.90 -40.26 -38.92
C HIS A 914 -2.00 -39.02 -38.02
N VAL A 915 -1.10 -38.88 -37.05
CA VAL A 915 -1.07 -37.80 -36.05
C VAL A 915 0.39 -37.47 -35.71
N ASP A 916 0.92 -36.38 -36.27
CA ASP A 916 2.24 -35.86 -35.88
C ASP A 916 2.15 -35.20 -34.50
N VAL A 917 3.26 -35.26 -33.74
CA VAL A 917 3.33 -34.73 -32.36
C VAL A 917 4.60 -33.91 -32.18
N THR A 918 4.44 -32.63 -31.84
CA THR A 918 5.58 -31.77 -31.50
C THR A 918 5.87 -31.83 -30.00
N LEU A 919 7.14 -32.02 -29.63
CA LEU A 919 7.62 -31.97 -28.25
C LEU A 919 8.51 -30.74 -28.06
N GLN A 920 8.13 -29.86 -27.15
CA GLN A 920 8.92 -28.68 -26.80
C GLN A 920 10.18 -29.07 -26.03
N GLY A 921 11.31 -28.42 -26.34
CA GLY A 921 12.59 -28.68 -25.68
C GLY A 921 12.58 -28.22 -24.22
N ALA A 922 13.08 -29.05 -23.30
CA ALA A 922 13.27 -28.64 -21.92
C ALA A 922 14.41 -27.61 -21.82
N GLY A 923 14.12 -26.43 -21.26
CA GLY A 923 15.09 -25.36 -21.11
C GLY A 923 16.20 -25.65 -20.10
N GLU A 924 17.25 -24.84 -20.13
CA GLU A 924 18.46 -24.99 -19.33
C GLU A 924 19.00 -23.62 -18.88
N LEU A 925 18.98 -23.39 -17.56
CA LEU A 925 19.57 -22.24 -16.89
C LEU A 925 20.93 -22.66 -16.32
N SER A 926 22.02 -22.13 -16.88
CA SER A 926 23.39 -22.54 -16.58
C SER A 926 24.27 -21.37 -16.15
N GLY A 927 25.44 -21.66 -15.57
CA GLY A 927 26.30 -20.60 -15.06
C GLY A 927 27.56 -21.09 -14.37
N VAL A 928 28.34 -20.15 -13.83
CA VAL A 928 29.46 -20.41 -12.91
C VAL A 928 29.26 -19.59 -11.63
N VAL A 929 29.38 -20.23 -10.47
CA VAL A 929 29.45 -19.54 -9.17
C VAL A 929 30.92 -19.28 -8.82
N ARG A 930 31.24 -18.02 -8.48
CA ARG A 930 32.61 -17.57 -8.17
C ARG A 930 32.67 -16.62 -6.98
N THR A 931 33.86 -16.43 -6.43
CA THR A 931 34.18 -15.34 -5.49
C THR A 931 34.42 -14.02 -6.23
N ALA A 932 34.45 -12.90 -5.51
CA ALA A 932 34.88 -11.60 -6.03
C ALA A 932 36.34 -11.60 -6.56
N ALA A 933 37.18 -12.53 -6.10
CA ALA A 933 38.52 -12.78 -6.65
C ALA A 933 38.50 -13.59 -7.97
N ARG A 934 37.31 -13.95 -8.46
CA ARG A 934 37.03 -14.83 -9.62
C ARG A 934 37.48 -16.29 -9.44
N GLU A 935 37.68 -16.74 -8.21
CA GLU A 935 37.93 -18.15 -7.91
C GLU A 935 36.59 -18.93 -7.97
N PRO A 936 36.55 -20.14 -8.56
CA PRO A 936 35.32 -20.93 -8.63
C PRO A 936 34.91 -21.48 -7.27
N VAL A 937 33.60 -21.50 -6.99
CA VAL A 937 33.04 -22.05 -5.74
C VAL A 937 32.39 -23.40 -6.03
N SER A 938 33.04 -24.49 -5.60
CA SER A 938 32.52 -25.87 -5.66
C SER A 938 31.52 -26.17 -4.55
N ASP A 939 30.65 -27.17 -4.75
CA ASP A 939 29.61 -27.61 -3.78
C ASP A 939 28.60 -26.52 -3.36
N ALA A 940 28.58 -25.38 -4.05
CA ALA A 940 27.53 -24.39 -3.92
C ALA A 940 26.21 -25.00 -4.41
N THR A 941 25.15 -24.88 -3.62
CA THR A 941 23.81 -25.29 -4.02
C THR A 941 23.13 -24.09 -4.67
N VAL A 942 22.68 -24.29 -5.92
CA VAL A 942 21.96 -23.29 -6.71
C VAL A 942 20.52 -23.78 -6.87
N THR A 943 19.57 -22.95 -6.45
CA THR A 943 18.14 -23.22 -6.48
C THR A 943 17.44 -22.19 -7.34
N VAL A 944 16.47 -22.61 -8.13
CA VAL A 944 15.65 -21.76 -9.01
C VAL A 944 14.22 -21.88 -8.54
N THR A 945 13.60 -20.75 -8.24
CA THR A 945 12.22 -20.64 -7.77
C THR A 945 11.40 -19.75 -8.69
N ASP A 946 10.13 -20.08 -8.89
CA ASP A 946 9.19 -19.23 -9.63
C ASP A 946 8.65 -18.06 -8.77
N LEU A 947 7.63 -17.37 -9.26
CA LEU A 947 6.98 -16.26 -8.56
C LEU A 947 6.15 -16.69 -7.34
N ALA A 948 5.72 -17.95 -7.26
CA ALA A 948 5.06 -18.52 -6.08
C ALA A 948 6.07 -19.01 -5.01
N GLY A 949 7.36 -19.12 -5.39
CA GLY A 949 8.44 -19.60 -4.54
C GLY A 949 8.68 -21.11 -4.66
N GLU A 950 8.01 -21.81 -5.58
CA GLU A 950 8.17 -23.25 -5.78
C GLU A 950 9.47 -23.59 -6.52
N VAL A 951 10.09 -24.71 -6.14
CA VAL A 951 11.45 -25.07 -6.62
C VAL A 951 11.37 -25.76 -7.98
N VAL A 952 11.33 -24.96 -9.04
CA VAL A 952 11.33 -25.41 -10.45
C VAL A 952 12.66 -26.01 -10.91
N GLY A 953 13.76 -25.79 -10.19
CA GLY A 953 15.05 -26.39 -10.54
C GLY A 953 16.11 -26.26 -9.45
N CYS A 954 17.03 -27.22 -9.40
CA CYS A 954 18.19 -27.16 -8.52
C CYS A 954 19.43 -27.81 -9.14
N ALA A 955 20.61 -27.34 -8.75
CA ALA A 955 21.90 -27.85 -9.14
C ALA A 955 22.92 -27.70 -8.01
N LYS A 956 24.02 -28.45 -8.08
CA LYS A 956 25.23 -28.18 -7.31
C LYS A 956 26.38 -27.84 -8.25
N THR A 957 27.27 -26.96 -7.82
CA THR A 957 28.42 -26.57 -8.63
C THR A 957 29.51 -27.64 -8.64
N ALA A 958 30.06 -27.88 -9.83
CA ALA A 958 31.24 -28.72 -10.01
C ALA A 958 32.52 -28.01 -9.52
N ALA A 959 33.68 -28.69 -9.62
CA ALA A 959 34.97 -28.19 -9.15
C ALA A 959 35.49 -26.93 -9.90
N ASP A 960 34.92 -26.64 -11.08
CA ASP A 960 35.14 -25.42 -11.87
C ASP A 960 34.08 -24.32 -11.57
N GLY A 961 33.22 -24.54 -10.57
CA GLY A 961 32.13 -23.65 -10.19
C GLY A 961 30.90 -23.73 -11.10
N ALA A 962 30.90 -24.58 -12.14
CA ALA A 962 29.81 -24.62 -13.12
C ALA A 962 28.54 -25.31 -12.57
N TYR A 963 27.37 -24.76 -12.92
CA TYR A 963 26.05 -25.34 -12.64
C TYR A 963 25.14 -25.35 -13.87
N ALA A 964 24.14 -26.23 -13.88
CA ALA A 964 23.09 -26.27 -14.90
C ALA A 964 21.78 -26.85 -14.31
N CYS A 965 20.75 -26.01 -14.24
CA CYS A 965 19.38 -26.37 -13.87
C CYS A 965 18.57 -26.65 -15.15
N LYS A 966 18.07 -27.88 -15.30
CA LYS A 966 17.33 -28.34 -16.50
C LYS A 966 15.84 -28.43 -16.22
N GLY A 967 15.02 -28.13 -17.23
CA GLY A 967 13.56 -28.07 -17.11
C GLY A 967 13.01 -26.67 -16.82
N VAL A 968 13.88 -25.65 -16.67
CA VAL A 968 13.46 -24.26 -16.46
C VAL A 968 12.90 -23.72 -17.79
N LEU A 969 11.64 -23.26 -17.77
CA LEU A 969 10.96 -22.72 -18.96
C LEU A 969 11.31 -21.24 -19.17
N ALA A 970 10.80 -20.63 -20.24
CA ALA A 970 10.77 -19.18 -20.35
C ALA A 970 9.94 -18.57 -19.20
N GLY A 971 10.25 -17.33 -18.81
CA GLY A 971 9.60 -16.64 -17.69
C GLY A 971 10.58 -16.11 -16.64
N THR A 972 10.05 -15.50 -15.57
CA THR A 972 10.84 -14.85 -14.52
C THR A 972 10.96 -15.73 -13.28
N TYR A 973 12.18 -15.86 -12.77
CA TYR A 973 12.54 -16.73 -11.65
C TYR A 973 13.50 -16.03 -10.69
N THR A 974 13.49 -16.42 -9.42
CA THR A 974 14.54 -16.08 -8.46
C THR A 974 15.54 -17.22 -8.37
N LEU A 975 16.80 -16.93 -8.70
CA LEU A 975 17.93 -17.85 -8.54
C LEU A 975 18.67 -17.54 -7.25
N VAL A 976 18.79 -18.54 -6.38
CA VAL A 976 19.45 -18.46 -5.07
C VAL A 976 20.68 -19.35 -5.07
N ALA A 977 21.85 -18.81 -4.72
CA ALA A 977 23.10 -19.58 -4.59
C ALA A 977 23.62 -19.52 -3.14
N VAL A 978 23.93 -20.69 -2.57
CA VAL A 978 24.37 -20.87 -1.19
C VAL A 978 25.62 -21.77 -1.15
N ALA A 979 26.67 -21.34 -0.46
CA ALA A 979 27.87 -22.14 -0.22
C ALA A 979 28.38 -21.95 1.21
N ALA A 980 29.10 -22.93 1.75
CA ALA A 980 29.60 -22.87 3.12
C ALA A 980 30.62 -21.72 3.30
N ARG A 981 30.46 -20.91 4.36
CA ARG A 981 31.24 -19.69 4.64
C ARG A 981 31.15 -18.60 3.56
N MET A 982 30.12 -18.65 2.71
CA MET A 982 29.85 -17.65 1.68
C MET A 982 28.46 -17.04 1.92
N ARG A 983 28.34 -15.72 1.76
CA ARG A 983 27.08 -15.00 1.92
C ARG A 983 26.11 -15.48 0.83
N PRO A 984 24.89 -15.95 1.18
CA PRO A 984 23.87 -16.29 0.19
C PRO A 984 23.54 -15.09 -0.71
N THR A 985 23.45 -15.35 -2.01
CA THR A 985 23.00 -14.37 -3.01
C THR A 985 21.70 -14.88 -3.64
N ALA A 986 20.70 -14.01 -3.73
CA ALA A 986 19.45 -14.26 -4.46
C ALA A 986 19.29 -13.18 -5.54
N THR A 987 18.99 -13.60 -6.77
CA THR A 987 18.91 -12.73 -7.94
C THR A 987 17.72 -13.11 -8.80
N THR A 988 16.82 -12.17 -9.05
CA THR A 988 15.74 -12.32 -10.03
C THR A 988 16.30 -12.24 -11.45
N LEU A 989 15.87 -13.15 -12.33
CA LEU A 989 16.26 -13.19 -13.74
C LEU A 989 15.08 -13.66 -14.61
N THR A 990 15.12 -13.31 -15.90
CA THR A 990 14.11 -13.75 -16.88
C THR A 990 14.78 -14.66 -17.90
N VAL A 991 14.32 -15.90 -17.99
CA VAL A 991 14.72 -16.87 -19.01
C VAL A 991 13.93 -16.59 -20.29
N PRO A 992 14.60 -16.41 -21.45
CA PRO A 992 13.93 -16.08 -22.71
C PRO A 992 13.23 -17.30 -23.34
N ASP A 993 12.38 -17.05 -24.33
CA ASP A 993 11.55 -18.03 -25.06
C ASP A 993 12.33 -19.22 -25.67
N SER A 994 13.64 -19.07 -25.87
CA SER A 994 14.53 -20.17 -26.27
C SER A 994 14.77 -21.23 -25.17
N GLY A 995 14.23 -21.01 -23.96
CA GLY A 995 14.43 -21.80 -22.76
C GLY A 995 15.86 -21.79 -22.22
N ARG A 996 16.77 -20.99 -22.80
CA ARG A 996 18.21 -21.05 -22.48
C ARG A 996 18.73 -19.72 -21.99
N LEU A 997 19.25 -19.71 -20.77
CA LEU A 997 19.95 -18.58 -20.19
C LEU A 997 21.27 -19.04 -19.57
N ARG A 998 22.32 -18.22 -19.74
CA ARG A 998 23.56 -18.34 -18.96
C ARG A 998 23.71 -17.14 -18.05
N PHE A 999 23.87 -17.39 -16.76
CA PHE A 999 24.02 -16.37 -15.73
C PHE A 999 25.12 -16.81 -14.75
N ASP A 1000 26.17 -16.02 -14.56
CA ASP A 1000 27.21 -16.33 -13.56
C ASP A 1000 26.88 -15.63 -12.24
N VAL A 1001 27.10 -16.30 -11.11
CA VAL A 1001 26.79 -15.76 -9.76
C VAL A 1001 28.08 -15.44 -9.01
N GLU A 1002 28.08 -14.29 -8.32
CA GLU A 1002 29.18 -13.92 -7.43
C GLU A 1002 28.73 -14.03 -5.96
N LEU A 1003 29.53 -14.72 -5.15
CA LEU A 1003 29.34 -14.85 -3.70
C LEU A 1003 30.46 -14.12 -2.96
N ALA A 1004 30.10 -13.36 -1.93
CA ALA A 1004 31.06 -12.76 -1.01
C ALA A 1004 31.43 -13.76 0.11
N PRO A 1005 32.69 -13.82 0.56
CA PRO A 1005 33.07 -14.63 1.72
C PRO A 1005 32.42 -14.09 3.00
N MET A 1006 32.21 -14.97 3.97
CA MET A 1006 31.86 -14.61 5.35
C MET A 1006 33.06 -14.86 6.26
N ALA A 1007 33.28 -13.93 7.18
CA ALA A 1007 34.38 -13.91 8.11
C ALA A 1007 34.04 -14.64 9.41
N MET A 1008 35.09 -15.07 10.10
CA MET A 1008 35.03 -15.68 11.42
C MET A 1008 35.68 -14.75 12.46
N LEU A 1009 34.89 -14.31 13.45
CA LEU A 1009 35.41 -13.61 14.63
C LEU A 1009 35.83 -14.64 15.68
N TRP A 1010 37.08 -14.58 16.12
CA TRP A 1010 37.63 -15.41 17.19
C TRP A 1010 38.18 -14.51 18.31
N GLY A 1011 38.28 -15.02 19.54
CA GLY A 1011 38.89 -14.27 20.63
C GLY A 1011 38.96 -15.02 21.94
N THR A 1012 39.59 -14.43 22.96
CA THR A 1012 39.50 -14.86 24.36
C THR A 1012 38.86 -13.80 25.24
N VAL A 1013 38.01 -14.23 26.19
CA VAL A 1013 37.51 -13.41 27.29
C VAL A 1013 38.37 -13.67 28.53
N ARG A 1014 38.91 -12.62 29.12
CA ARG A 1014 39.78 -12.69 30.32
C ARG A 1014 39.39 -11.66 31.38
N ALA A 1015 39.59 -12.01 32.65
CA ALA A 1015 39.55 -11.10 33.79
C ALA A 1015 40.92 -11.13 34.48
N GLY A 1016 41.66 -10.02 34.39
CA GLY A 1016 43.11 -10.03 34.64
C GLY A 1016 43.80 -11.07 33.74
N ASP A 1017 44.67 -11.89 34.34
CA ASP A 1017 45.35 -13.00 33.64
C ASP A 1017 44.52 -14.30 33.58
N ARG A 1018 43.35 -14.38 34.24
CA ARG A 1018 42.48 -15.56 34.19
C ARG A 1018 41.55 -15.54 32.98
N ALA A 1019 41.47 -16.68 32.29
CA ALA A 1019 40.45 -16.93 31.28
C ALA A 1019 39.06 -17.08 31.94
N VAL A 1020 38.01 -16.71 31.22
CA VAL A 1020 36.63 -16.75 31.71
C VAL A 1020 35.80 -17.70 30.85
N CYS A 1021 35.45 -18.87 31.39
CA CYS A 1021 34.61 -19.87 30.75
C CYS A 1021 33.11 -19.54 30.83
N ASP A 1022 32.32 -20.08 29.89
CA ASP A 1022 30.86 -19.89 29.75
C ASP A 1022 30.36 -18.42 29.69
N ALA A 1023 31.25 -17.49 29.36
CA ALA A 1023 30.90 -16.10 29.08
C ALA A 1023 30.17 -16.02 27.74
N ARG A 1024 28.95 -15.46 27.73
CA ARG A 1024 28.19 -15.27 26.48
C ARG A 1024 28.70 -14.03 25.75
N VAL A 1025 29.32 -14.24 24.60
CA VAL A 1025 29.71 -13.19 23.67
C VAL A 1025 28.61 -13.00 22.63
N THR A 1026 28.27 -11.75 22.35
CA THR A 1026 27.27 -11.33 21.37
C THR A 1026 27.87 -10.28 20.44
N VAL A 1027 27.75 -10.50 19.14
CA VAL A 1027 28.19 -9.57 18.10
C VAL A 1027 26.98 -8.78 17.63
N LEU A 1028 27.06 -7.45 17.74
CA LEU A 1028 26.05 -6.50 17.29
C LEU A 1028 26.53 -5.76 16.05
N ASP A 1029 25.64 -5.51 15.09
CA ASP A 1029 25.93 -4.64 13.95
C ASP A 1029 25.86 -3.13 14.31
N TRP A 1030 26.02 -2.27 13.29
CA TRP A 1030 25.95 -0.82 13.44
C TRP A 1030 24.57 -0.29 13.88
N SER A 1031 23.49 -1.06 13.71
CA SER A 1031 22.14 -0.73 14.18
C SER A 1031 21.91 -1.14 15.64
N GLY A 1032 22.80 -1.97 16.20
CA GLY A 1032 22.65 -2.60 17.51
C GLY A 1032 21.94 -3.96 17.47
N THR A 1033 21.69 -4.50 16.29
CA THR A 1033 21.02 -5.80 16.11
C THR A 1033 22.03 -6.95 16.30
N ALA A 1034 21.64 -7.99 17.03
CA ALA A 1034 22.51 -9.15 17.28
C ALA A 1034 22.60 -10.05 16.04
N VAL A 1035 23.79 -10.13 15.46
CA VAL A 1035 24.08 -10.91 14.23
C VAL A 1035 24.74 -12.27 14.52
N GLY A 1036 25.26 -12.48 15.72
CA GLY A 1036 25.85 -13.76 16.12
C GLY A 1036 26.14 -13.84 17.61
N THR A 1037 26.17 -15.06 18.16
CA THR A 1037 26.47 -15.32 19.57
C THR A 1037 27.30 -16.58 19.77
N ALA A 1038 28.23 -16.53 20.71
CA ALA A 1038 29.02 -17.68 21.16
C ALA A 1038 29.10 -17.72 22.69
N HIS A 1039 29.47 -18.88 23.23
CA HIS A 1039 29.91 -19.04 24.61
C HIS A 1039 31.40 -19.37 24.63
N THR A 1040 32.12 -19.01 25.70
CA THR A 1040 33.54 -19.32 25.82
C THR A 1040 33.81 -20.72 26.36
N ASP A 1041 34.85 -21.37 25.83
CA ASP A 1041 35.35 -22.66 26.33
C ASP A 1041 36.04 -22.55 27.71
N GLU A 1042 36.52 -23.67 28.24
CA GLU A 1042 37.26 -23.74 29.52
C GLU A 1042 38.53 -22.86 29.55
N ASN A 1043 39.07 -22.50 28.38
CA ASN A 1043 40.23 -21.62 28.20
C ASN A 1043 39.83 -20.18 27.82
N GLY A 1044 38.54 -19.83 27.97
CA GLY A 1044 37.99 -18.51 27.68
C GLY A 1044 37.85 -18.17 26.21
N ARG A 1045 38.01 -19.14 25.28
CA ARG A 1045 38.00 -18.91 23.82
C ARG A 1045 36.59 -18.93 23.26
N TYR A 1046 36.26 -17.99 22.38
CA TYR A 1046 35.00 -17.98 21.64
C TYR A 1046 35.23 -17.90 20.12
N ALA A 1047 34.22 -18.33 19.37
CA ALA A 1047 34.18 -18.31 17.91
C ALA A 1047 32.77 -17.96 17.43
N VAL A 1048 32.64 -16.90 16.63
CA VAL A 1048 31.40 -16.54 15.91
C VAL A 1048 31.72 -16.61 14.42
N THR A 1049 31.14 -17.59 13.74
CA THR A 1049 31.29 -17.78 12.28
C THR A 1049 30.27 -16.96 11.51
N ASP A 1050 30.42 -16.95 10.17
CA ASP A 1050 29.40 -16.51 9.22
C ASP A 1050 28.96 -15.04 9.41
N LEU A 1051 29.90 -14.19 9.80
CA LEU A 1051 29.73 -12.73 9.89
C LEU A 1051 30.09 -12.07 8.54
N PRO A 1052 29.28 -11.15 7.99
CA PRO A 1052 29.72 -10.30 6.89
C PRO A 1052 30.94 -9.44 7.25
N GLU A 1053 31.66 -8.92 6.26
CA GLU A 1053 32.66 -7.86 6.51
C GLU A 1053 31.97 -6.54 6.92
N GLY A 1054 32.54 -5.82 7.89
CA GLY A 1054 31.94 -4.59 8.44
C GLY A 1054 32.43 -4.22 9.84
N GLU A 1055 31.93 -3.11 10.40
CA GLU A 1055 32.14 -2.76 11.81
C GLU A 1055 31.07 -3.38 12.71
N TYR A 1056 31.51 -4.00 13.80
CA TYR A 1056 30.67 -4.64 14.80
C TYR A 1056 31.02 -4.20 16.22
N THR A 1057 30.03 -4.24 17.12
CA THR A 1057 30.22 -4.08 18.56
C THR A 1057 30.12 -5.44 19.24
N VAL A 1058 31.21 -5.89 19.85
CA VAL A 1058 31.26 -7.13 20.63
C VAL A 1058 30.87 -6.83 22.06
N LEU A 1059 29.89 -7.56 22.59
CA LEU A 1059 29.30 -7.36 23.92
C LEU A 1059 29.31 -8.69 24.68
N THR A 1060 29.84 -8.71 25.90
CA THR A 1060 29.90 -9.93 26.72
C THR A 1060 28.92 -9.83 27.91
N ARG A 1061 28.21 -10.93 28.22
CA ARG A 1061 27.29 -11.05 29.38
C ARG A 1061 27.64 -12.26 30.25
N GLY A 1062 27.37 -12.11 31.55
CA GLY A 1062 27.72 -13.06 32.62
C GLY A 1062 28.45 -12.35 33.78
N TYR A 1063 29.15 -11.27 33.45
CA TYR A 1063 29.95 -10.41 34.34
C TYR A 1063 29.61 -8.93 34.03
N PRO A 1064 30.17 -7.93 34.74
CA PRO A 1064 29.91 -6.52 34.45
C PRO A 1064 30.16 -6.15 32.98
N LEU A 1065 29.28 -5.31 32.43
CA LEU A 1065 29.15 -5.12 30.98
C LEU A 1065 30.38 -4.44 30.37
N VAL A 1066 31.05 -5.15 29.44
CA VAL A 1066 32.13 -4.62 28.59
C VAL A 1066 31.72 -4.72 27.12
N THR A 1067 32.02 -3.67 26.37
CA THR A 1067 31.76 -3.56 24.92
C THR A 1067 33.01 -3.12 24.18
N GLY A 1068 33.46 -3.91 23.20
CA GLY A 1068 34.52 -3.54 22.26
C GLY A 1068 33.94 -3.25 20.86
N ARG A 1069 34.67 -2.49 20.04
CA ARG A 1069 34.42 -2.44 18.59
C ARG A 1069 35.48 -3.24 17.86
N VAL A 1070 35.08 -3.91 16.78
CA VAL A 1070 35.96 -4.63 15.87
C VAL A 1070 35.53 -4.36 14.43
N THR A 1071 36.50 -4.05 13.57
CA THR A 1071 36.31 -4.01 12.12
C THR A 1071 36.69 -5.37 11.58
N ILE A 1072 35.75 -6.07 10.95
CA ILE A 1072 35.94 -7.41 10.40
C ILE A 1072 36.19 -7.32 8.90
N THR A 1073 37.37 -7.76 8.46
CA THR A 1073 37.83 -7.81 7.06
C THR A 1073 38.74 -9.01 6.88
N GLY A 1074 38.56 -9.78 5.81
CA GLY A 1074 39.21 -11.07 5.59
C GLY A 1074 38.51 -12.23 6.31
N SER A 1075 38.90 -13.46 5.98
CA SER A 1075 38.20 -14.69 6.39
C SER A 1075 38.26 -15.00 7.90
N ARG A 1076 39.20 -14.39 8.65
CA ARG A 1076 39.32 -14.52 10.11
C ARG A 1076 39.83 -13.22 10.72
N VAL A 1077 39.23 -12.80 11.83
CA VAL A 1077 39.70 -11.68 12.67
C VAL A 1077 39.72 -12.12 14.13
N ASP A 1078 40.85 -11.88 14.81
CA ASP A 1078 41.03 -12.18 16.23
C ASP A 1078 40.82 -10.91 17.09
N HIS A 1079 40.04 -11.00 18.17
CA HIS A 1079 39.69 -9.88 19.05
C HIS A 1079 39.54 -10.34 20.52
N ASP A 1080 40.49 -10.01 21.39
CA ASP A 1080 40.42 -10.36 22.82
C ASP A 1080 39.60 -9.34 23.63
N VAL A 1081 38.75 -9.83 24.53
CA VAL A 1081 37.92 -9.03 25.44
C VAL A 1081 38.46 -9.11 26.86
N ARG A 1082 38.90 -7.98 27.43
CA ARG A 1082 39.34 -7.89 28.84
C ARG A 1082 38.25 -7.29 29.72
N LEU A 1083 37.89 -8.01 30.77
CA LEU A 1083 36.98 -7.57 31.83
C LEU A 1083 37.78 -6.83 32.92
N GLY A 1084 37.36 -5.61 33.23
CA GLY A 1084 38.13 -4.65 34.03
C GLY A 1084 37.90 -4.70 35.54
N PHE A 1085 38.16 -5.84 36.18
CA PHE A 1085 38.16 -5.98 37.65
C PHE A 1085 39.32 -6.88 38.10
N ASP A 1086 39.92 -6.54 39.24
CA ASP A 1086 40.83 -7.43 39.96
C ASP A 1086 40.01 -8.29 40.94
N VAL A 1087 40.31 -9.59 41.00
CA VAL A 1087 39.39 -10.58 41.62
C VAL A 1087 39.56 -10.66 43.14
N ASP A 1088 40.74 -10.29 43.65
CA ASP A 1088 41.08 -10.40 45.08
C ASP A 1088 40.28 -9.45 45.98
N GLU A 1089 39.70 -8.37 45.42
CA GLU A 1089 38.88 -7.42 46.19
C GLU A 1089 37.48 -7.98 46.53
N TYR A 1090 36.94 -8.90 45.71
CA TYR A 1090 35.59 -9.46 45.90
C TYR A 1090 35.53 -10.70 46.81
N VAL A 1091 36.63 -11.45 46.93
CA VAL A 1091 36.70 -12.64 47.80
C VAL A 1091 36.74 -12.25 49.28
N ASN A 1092 37.13 -11.02 49.60
CA ASN A 1092 37.20 -10.48 50.97
C ASN A 1092 35.87 -9.85 51.47
N GLN A 1093 34.75 -10.02 50.74
CA GLN A 1093 33.43 -9.48 51.13
C GLN A 1093 32.29 -10.53 51.10
N LEU A 1094 32.62 -11.81 51.28
CA LEU A 1094 31.68 -12.94 51.43
C LEU A 1094 31.85 -13.61 52.81
#